data_AF-A0A9P8AKX9-F1
#
_entry.id   AF-A0A9P8AKX9-F1
#
_cell.length_a   1.000
_cell.length_b   1.000
_cell.length_c   1.000
_cell.angle_alpha   90.00
_cell.angle_beta   90.00
_cell.angle_gamma   90.00
#
_symmetry.space_group_name_H-M   'P 1'
#
loop_
_entity.id
_entity.type
_entity.pdbx_description
1 polymer ?
#
loop_
_entity_poly.entity_id
_entity_poly.type
_entity_poly.pdbx_seq_one_letter_code
_entity_poly.pdbx_strand_id
1 'polypeptide(L)'
;MERHRNSIKFDHHWTKETFAGPGDLDAVGIIYSIQVCGPSSIQNLPWPETCRMSLASNTLVTRIPRCTPYNSTSELQHLPASTQTPLFHNPVTAHLENGKYLLLSGVKSIWIHLCSVFSNAWKKVSSPDAIPDSNQNANVIPPSESQGAIPHASSTAEGDRPVFEVTTHSPPNPSSAETAPEPLSSDSEADTMFPAPQAQEDLTFPVVTISAFTETGQQESSIEVPLQRSYTGRKPVISSSLADTPCATLGVMGLLDQLNTTLRTSHTLDTPSMSSTLEDCIKNNYDFGTAYGRLRAAWVTKDWNDFPDGLCTRKAQDQKRRRKALVGNRIVNPELEPRRVWDLYANRVVPWWSSDASLPMTSLTASVRPVSHAWMDTKDRVDVWTPINGKEWPVPIPKDASLDRIRIEMLNLGAEYTWLDVLCLGQEGGPREDLRAEEWKIDVPTIGVVYANAKVVIYLSGLGRPFTLNDGDLDSDRCWFRRAWTLQEIGEERIIAGDTPDGPLHAKPIDKYENYDTEILTRFHEQLRSISAVYHRNWWLSVTPKMFEVLSEMQNRVSTNPVDKVAGLAFPLVPITIPAYRESESLEDAWTELVNAMSVRNRGELFFWYHGPGDTGTKWRPSWEQVMKKPLPVGQYYSGMAVHWDREMNDNWFEGSCIEKVFVRGLAAGSVEKVKRRGKLIIKDANGAEHTFDIIARHKFPIPEDIYTLLGMDVFGLRLIPKQCWVVGRRLSDEKFEKMSVFEMVDDEVRRLKRLRITKEHRNILI
;
A
#
# COMPACT_ATOMS: atom_id res chain seq x y z
N MET A 1 -20.41 59.31 -3.56
CA MET A 1 -19.78 60.63 -3.71
C MET A 1 -18.28 60.42 -3.85
N GLU A 2 -17.58 61.32 -4.54
CA GLU A 2 -16.11 61.48 -4.63
C GLU A 2 -15.24 60.25 -5.01
N ARG A 3 -14.39 60.26 -6.06
CA ARG A 3 -13.25 61.14 -6.41
C ARG A 3 -12.09 60.97 -5.41
N HIS A 4 -10.81 60.89 -5.80
CA HIS A 4 -10.06 60.95 -7.08
C HIS A 4 -8.57 60.55 -6.75
N ARG A 5 -7.58 60.32 -7.64
CA ARG A 5 -7.39 60.32 -9.12
C ARG A 5 -6.03 59.65 -9.45
N ASN A 6 -5.87 59.14 -10.69
CA ASN A 6 -4.67 59.17 -11.58
C ASN A 6 -3.31 58.59 -11.06
N SER A 7 -2.48 57.84 -11.81
CA SER A 7 -1.93 57.98 -13.19
C SER A 7 -1.00 59.21 -13.33
N ILE A 8 0.15 59.21 -14.04
CA ILE A 8 0.36 58.79 -15.45
C ILE A 8 1.88 58.87 -15.81
N LYS A 9 2.42 57.99 -16.68
CA LYS A 9 3.64 58.14 -17.57
C LYS A 9 5.02 58.50 -16.95
N PHE A 10 6.20 58.55 -17.62
CA PHE A 10 6.89 57.88 -18.76
C PHE A 10 8.43 58.16 -18.62
N ASP A 11 9.28 57.54 -19.47
CA ASP A 11 10.66 57.91 -19.95
C ASP A 11 11.63 56.71 -19.90
N HIS A 12 12.35 56.31 -20.97
CA HIS A 12 13.53 56.90 -21.64
C HIS A 12 14.78 56.94 -20.73
N HIS A 13 16.00 56.50 -21.12
CA HIS A 13 16.58 56.15 -22.44
C HIS A 13 17.83 55.20 -22.28
N TRP A 14 18.36 54.65 -23.40
CA TRP A 14 19.71 54.04 -23.71
C TRP A 14 20.68 53.56 -22.58
N THR A 15 21.48 52.48 -22.74
CA THR A 15 22.48 52.21 -23.81
C THR A 15 22.74 50.70 -24.10
N LYS A 16 23.69 50.40 -25.01
CA LYS A 16 24.23 49.06 -25.36
C LYS A 16 25.61 48.82 -24.70
N GLU A 17 26.16 47.60 -24.96
CA GLU A 17 27.58 47.17 -24.88
C GLU A 17 28.10 46.63 -23.53
N THR A 18 28.99 45.62 -23.44
CA THR A 18 29.18 44.35 -24.20
C THR A 18 29.92 43.33 -23.30
N PHE A 19 29.86 42.02 -23.62
CA PHE A 19 30.73 40.92 -23.12
C PHE A 19 30.82 40.64 -21.61
N ALA A 20 30.22 39.52 -21.17
CA ALA A 20 30.95 38.35 -20.62
C ALA A 20 30.00 37.22 -20.18
N GLY A 21 30.51 35.98 -20.22
CA GLY A 21 30.07 34.82 -19.45
C GLY A 21 31.33 33.99 -19.12
N PRO A 22 31.23 32.79 -18.51
CA PRO A 22 30.04 32.05 -18.07
C PRO A 22 29.97 31.90 -16.52
N GLY A 23 29.03 31.10 -16.02
CA GLY A 23 29.02 30.64 -14.62
C GLY A 23 27.81 29.74 -14.31
N ASP A 24 28.07 28.48 -13.96
CA ASP A 24 27.06 27.53 -13.45
C ASP A 24 26.69 27.82 -11.99
N LEU A 25 25.45 27.45 -11.61
CA LEU A 25 24.87 27.13 -10.28
C LEU A 25 23.33 27.21 -10.47
N ASP A 26 22.48 26.30 -10.00
CA ASP A 26 22.67 25.13 -9.14
C ASP A 26 22.19 23.83 -9.79
N ALA A 27 22.97 22.76 -9.61
CA ALA A 27 22.54 21.38 -9.84
C ALA A 27 22.77 20.56 -8.56
N VAL A 28 21.74 20.40 -7.74
CA VAL A 28 21.81 19.62 -6.48
C VAL A 28 21.76 18.13 -6.78
N GLY A 29 22.86 17.61 -7.34
CA GLY A 29 23.09 16.19 -7.53
C GLY A 29 23.46 15.51 -6.21
N ILE A 30 22.53 14.74 -5.61
CA ILE A 30 22.80 13.95 -4.40
C ILE A 30 23.69 12.75 -4.78
N ILE A 31 25.01 12.93 -4.62
CA ILE A 31 25.99 11.87 -4.80
C ILE A 31 26.05 11.01 -3.54
N TYR A 32 25.55 9.77 -3.61
CA TYR A 32 25.79 8.76 -2.58
C TYR A 32 27.19 8.16 -2.73
N SER A 33 28.12 8.56 -1.85
CA SER A 33 29.46 7.99 -1.73
C SER A 33 29.42 6.62 -1.03
N ILE A 34 29.26 5.54 -1.80
CA ILE A 34 29.39 4.17 -1.29
C ILE A 34 30.88 3.86 -1.02
N GLN A 35 31.33 4.09 0.21
CA GLN A 35 32.68 3.73 0.64
C GLN A 35 32.77 2.24 0.99
N VAL A 36 33.34 1.46 0.07
CA VAL A 36 33.52 0.00 0.24
C VAL A 36 34.75 -0.29 1.11
N CYS A 37 34.54 -0.55 2.39
CA CYS A 37 35.58 -1.05 3.28
C CYS A 37 35.73 -2.58 3.18
N GLY A 38 36.96 -3.05 2.97
CA GLY A 38 37.31 -4.48 3.02
C GLY A 38 37.41 -5.02 4.46
N PRO A 39 37.43 -6.36 4.65
CA PRO A 39 37.29 -6.96 5.97
C PRO A 39 38.61 -7.05 6.77
N SER A 40 38.60 -6.54 8.00
CA SER A 40 39.63 -6.81 9.02
C SER A 40 39.10 -6.60 10.45
N SER A 41 39.74 -7.26 11.42
CA SER A 41 39.53 -7.13 12.88
C SER A 41 38.10 -7.37 13.43
N ILE A 42 37.83 -8.61 13.83
CA ILE A 42 36.81 -8.95 14.84
C ILE A 42 37.47 -8.89 16.23
N GLN A 43 36.88 -8.18 17.20
CA GLN A 43 37.11 -8.42 18.64
C GLN A 43 35.98 -7.88 19.53
N ASN A 44 35.42 -8.78 20.35
CA ASN A 44 34.80 -8.58 21.68
C ASN A 44 33.67 -7.53 21.89
N LEU A 45 32.42 -8.01 21.91
CA LEU A 45 31.48 -8.08 23.08
C LEU A 45 31.47 -6.94 24.13
N PRO A 46 30.29 -6.58 24.71
CA PRO A 46 29.24 -7.54 25.11
C PRO A 46 27.77 -7.21 24.76
N TRP A 47 26.92 -8.24 24.87
CA TRP A 47 25.46 -8.15 24.88
C TRP A 47 24.93 -8.20 26.33
N PRO A 48 23.88 -7.42 26.68
CA PRO A 48 23.03 -7.70 27.83
C PRO A 48 21.82 -8.56 27.40
N GLU A 49 21.62 -9.71 28.05
CA GLU A 49 20.36 -10.46 27.95
C GLU A 49 19.30 -9.82 28.87
N THR A 50 18.06 -9.62 28.40
CA THR A 50 16.85 -10.03 29.16
C THR A 50 15.54 -9.83 28.37
N CYS A 51 14.91 -10.94 28.00
CA CYS A 51 13.45 -11.05 27.91
C CYS A 51 13.05 -12.47 28.31
N ARG A 52 12.62 -12.64 29.56
CA ARG A 52 12.14 -13.94 30.07
C ARG A 52 10.66 -14.10 29.70
N MET A 53 10.33 -15.10 28.87
CA MET A 53 8.96 -15.60 28.84
C MET A 53 8.66 -16.31 30.17
N SER A 54 7.70 -15.80 30.93
CA SER A 54 7.14 -16.50 32.08
C SER A 54 5.94 -17.34 31.62
N LEU A 55 6.12 -18.66 31.58
CA LEU A 55 5.02 -19.62 31.45
C LEU A 55 4.92 -20.42 32.75
N ALA A 56 3.80 -20.27 33.45
CA ALA A 56 3.55 -20.96 34.71
C ALA A 56 3.22 -22.44 34.46
N SER A 57 3.86 -23.31 35.25
CA SER A 57 3.85 -24.76 35.13
C SER A 57 2.47 -25.41 35.28
N ASN A 58 2.27 -26.55 34.61
CA ASN A 58 1.57 -27.68 35.25
C ASN A 58 2.06 -29.07 34.82
N THR A 59 3.16 -29.50 35.46
CA THR A 59 3.33 -30.81 36.12
C THR A 59 3.05 -32.12 35.35
N LEU A 60 4.12 -32.80 34.86
CA LEU A 60 4.58 -34.18 35.22
C LEU A 60 5.63 -34.67 34.19
N VAL A 61 6.95 -34.58 34.43
CA VAL A 61 7.81 -35.43 35.28
C VAL A 61 8.16 -36.82 34.67
N THR A 62 9.35 -36.94 34.02
CA THR A 62 10.43 -37.87 34.46
C THR A 62 11.79 -37.73 33.70
N ARG A 63 12.88 -37.60 34.47
CA ARG A 63 14.26 -38.17 34.30
C ARG A 63 15.17 -37.85 33.08
N ILE A 64 15.82 -36.69 33.19
CA ILE A 64 17.30 -36.44 33.12
C ILE A 64 18.13 -37.60 33.76
N PRO A 65 19.36 -38.03 33.31
CA PRO A 65 20.64 -37.25 33.19
C PRO A 65 21.39 -37.33 31.82
N ARG A 66 22.14 -36.28 31.38
CA ARG A 66 23.53 -35.81 31.72
C ARG A 66 24.65 -36.75 31.23
N CYS A 67 25.65 -36.35 30.43
CA CYS A 67 26.69 -35.30 30.55
C CYS A 67 27.83 -35.66 31.54
N THR A 68 29.15 -35.44 31.29
CA THR A 68 29.87 -34.92 30.09
C THR A 68 31.29 -35.56 29.90
N PRO A 69 32.49 -34.92 29.92
CA PRO A 69 33.53 -35.17 28.89
C PRO A 69 34.93 -35.57 29.45
N TYR A 70 35.96 -35.70 28.61
CA TYR A 70 37.32 -35.13 28.86
C TYR A 70 38.22 -35.12 27.61
N ASN A 71 39.29 -34.32 27.63
CA ASN A 71 40.26 -34.10 26.53
C ASN A 71 41.56 -34.93 26.67
N SER A 72 42.28 -35.09 25.56
CA SER A 72 43.72 -34.72 25.36
C SER A 72 44.53 -35.70 24.47
N THR A 73 45.72 -35.27 24.04
CA THR A 73 46.50 -35.81 22.91
C THR A 73 47.93 -36.20 23.28
N SER A 74 48.47 -37.27 22.68
CA SER A 74 49.88 -37.36 22.26
C SER A 74 50.11 -38.51 21.27
N GLU A 75 51.19 -38.41 20.49
CA GLU A 75 51.62 -39.38 19.47
C GLU A 75 52.57 -40.45 20.04
N LEU A 76 52.77 -41.54 19.29
CA LEU A 76 54.01 -42.33 19.36
C LEU A 76 54.35 -42.95 17.99
N GLN A 77 55.62 -42.94 17.63
CA GLN A 77 56.17 -43.35 16.33
C GLN A 77 56.61 -44.82 16.35
N HIS A 78 56.69 -45.48 15.18
CA HIS A 78 57.79 -46.42 14.87
C HIS A 78 57.95 -46.68 13.36
N LEU A 79 59.19 -46.95 12.96
CA LEU A 79 59.74 -47.30 11.63
C LEU A 79 60.92 -48.29 11.90
N PRO A 80 61.46 -49.09 10.95
CA PRO A 80 61.94 -48.62 9.62
C PRO A 80 61.90 -49.61 8.42
N ALA A 81 62.32 -49.10 7.24
CA ALA A 81 63.07 -49.72 6.11
C ALA A 81 62.80 -51.19 5.68
N SER A 82 62.74 -51.56 4.38
CA SER A 82 62.84 -50.85 3.08
C SER A 82 62.34 -51.83 1.95
N THR A 83 62.65 -51.84 0.64
CA THR A 83 63.65 -51.20 -0.26
C THR A 83 63.17 -51.26 -1.73
N GLN A 84 63.98 -50.71 -2.67
CA GLN A 84 63.94 -50.82 -4.14
C GLN A 84 62.86 -50.02 -4.94
N THR A 85 63.37 -49.43 -6.01
CA THR A 85 62.75 -48.68 -7.15
C THR A 85 63.72 -48.86 -8.35
N PRO A 86 63.41 -48.51 -9.62
CA PRO A 86 62.30 -47.70 -10.18
C PRO A 86 61.48 -48.50 -11.24
N LEU A 87 60.53 -48.00 -12.06
CA LEU A 87 60.49 -46.82 -12.94
C LEU A 87 59.05 -46.44 -13.40
N PHE A 88 58.82 -45.11 -13.51
CA PHE A 88 57.88 -44.37 -14.38
C PHE A 88 56.34 -44.48 -14.31
N HIS A 89 55.73 -43.29 -14.53
CA HIS A 89 54.35 -42.93 -14.89
C HIS A 89 53.18 -43.01 -13.86
N ASN A 90 52.83 -41.81 -13.38
CA ASN A 90 51.52 -41.38 -12.85
C ASN A 90 50.51 -41.09 -14.00
N PRO A 91 49.20 -40.83 -13.75
CA PRO A 91 48.52 -40.68 -12.45
C PRO A 91 47.23 -41.53 -12.26
N VAL A 92 46.69 -41.51 -11.04
CA VAL A 92 45.36 -42.04 -10.68
C VAL A 92 44.32 -40.91 -10.61
N THR A 93 43.14 -41.08 -11.22
CA THR A 93 41.87 -40.49 -10.71
C THR A 93 40.64 -41.17 -11.33
N ALA A 94 39.93 -42.01 -10.58
CA ALA A 94 38.66 -42.61 -11.01
C ALA A 94 37.78 -43.03 -9.83
N HIS A 95 36.78 -42.21 -9.47
CA HIS A 95 35.52 -42.62 -8.82
C HIS A 95 34.63 -41.39 -8.52
N LEU A 96 33.79 -40.95 -9.48
CA LEU A 96 32.68 -39.99 -9.18
C LEU A 96 31.57 -39.84 -10.26
N GLU A 97 31.23 -40.89 -11.03
CA GLU A 97 30.22 -40.76 -12.12
C GLU A 97 28.86 -41.47 -11.92
N ASN A 98 28.77 -42.54 -11.12
CA ASN A 98 27.55 -43.36 -11.06
C ASN A 98 26.32 -42.71 -10.39
N GLY A 99 26.43 -41.48 -9.87
CA GLY A 99 25.33 -40.78 -9.21
C GLY A 99 24.33 -40.06 -10.14
N LYS A 100 24.69 -39.77 -11.40
CA LYS A 100 23.88 -38.88 -12.26
C LYS A 100 22.85 -39.57 -13.16
N TYR A 101 23.02 -40.86 -13.45
CA TYR A 101 22.18 -41.55 -14.45
C TYR A 101 20.78 -41.96 -13.96
N LEU A 102 20.57 -42.20 -12.65
CA LEU A 102 19.24 -42.57 -12.12
C LEU A 102 18.24 -41.41 -12.08
N LEU A 103 18.69 -40.17 -11.89
CA LEU A 103 17.78 -39.01 -11.82
C LEU A 103 17.22 -38.60 -13.19
N LEU A 104 17.97 -38.83 -14.27
CA LEU A 104 17.57 -38.43 -15.62
C LEU A 104 16.55 -39.38 -16.28
N SER A 105 16.47 -40.65 -15.85
CA SER A 105 15.46 -41.59 -16.36
C SER A 105 14.07 -41.32 -15.79
N GLY A 106 13.97 -41.06 -14.48
CA GLY A 106 12.70 -40.78 -13.79
C GLY A 106 11.96 -39.56 -14.37
N VAL A 107 12.66 -38.43 -14.52
CA VAL A 107 12.08 -37.19 -15.08
C VAL A 107 11.54 -37.41 -16.50
N LYS A 108 12.27 -38.19 -17.32
CA LYS A 108 11.88 -38.48 -18.71
C LYS A 108 10.62 -39.37 -18.79
N SER A 109 10.47 -40.32 -17.86
CA SER A 109 9.28 -41.17 -17.74
C SER A 109 8.03 -40.36 -17.35
N ILE A 110 8.16 -39.46 -16.36
CA ILE A 110 7.07 -38.58 -15.90
C ILE A 110 6.60 -37.66 -17.04
N TRP A 111 7.53 -37.09 -17.81
CA TRP A 111 7.19 -36.22 -18.94
C TRP A 111 6.39 -36.96 -20.04
N ILE A 112 6.79 -38.18 -20.39
CA ILE A 112 6.07 -39.01 -21.37
C ILE A 112 4.65 -39.34 -20.88
N HIS A 113 4.48 -39.62 -19.58
CA HIS A 113 3.17 -39.89 -19.01
C HIS A 113 2.25 -38.66 -19.05
N LEU A 114 2.76 -37.47 -18.70
CA LEU A 114 2.01 -36.21 -18.81
C LEU A 114 1.55 -35.92 -20.24
N CYS A 115 2.44 -36.07 -21.24
CA CYS A 115 2.07 -35.88 -22.65
C CYS A 115 0.96 -36.84 -23.12
N SER A 116 0.91 -38.07 -22.58
CA SER A 116 -0.16 -39.03 -22.87
C SER A 116 -1.52 -38.57 -22.35
N VAL A 117 -1.58 -38.07 -21.10
CA VAL A 117 -2.82 -37.61 -20.46
C VAL A 117 -3.43 -36.42 -21.22
N PHE A 118 -2.64 -35.38 -21.52
CA PHE A 118 -3.15 -34.22 -22.26
C PHE A 118 -3.60 -34.56 -23.70
N SER A 119 -2.93 -35.51 -24.36
CA SER A 119 -3.31 -35.95 -25.72
C SER A 119 -4.68 -36.64 -25.77
N ASN A 120 -5.11 -37.28 -24.68
CA ASN A 120 -6.41 -37.93 -24.58
C ASN A 120 -7.53 -36.97 -24.14
N ALA A 121 -7.21 -35.97 -23.31
CA ALA A 121 -8.16 -34.91 -22.95
C ALA A 121 -8.60 -34.10 -24.19
N TRP A 122 -7.65 -33.69 -25.04
CA TRP A 122 -7.93 -32.83 -26.19
C TRP A 122 -8.81 -33.51 -27.26
N LYS A 123 -8.72 -34.83 -27.40
CA LYS A 123 -9.58 -35.60 -28.34
C LYS A 123 -11.05 -35.69 -27.91
N LYS A 124 -11.40 -35.30 -26.68
CA LYS A 124 -12.77 -35.41 -26.14
C LYS A 124 -13.58 -34.12 -26.23
N VAL A 125 -12.99 -33.03 -26.73
CA VAL A 125 -13.59 -31.69 -26.81
C VAL A 125 -14.01 -31.30 -28.25
N SER A 126 -13.68 -32.13 -29.24
CA SER A 126 -13.91 -31.84 -30.67
C SER A 126 -15.04 -32.67 -31.29
N SER A 127 -16.29 -32.34 -30.98
CA SER A 127 -17.47 -32.80 -31.75
C SER A 127 -18.64 -31.81 -31.55
N PRO A 128 -19.17 -31.18 -32.62
CA PRO A 128 -20.29 -30.25 -32.52
C PRO A 128 -21.64 -30.87 -32.93
N ASP A 129 -22.69 -30.63 -32.15
CA ASP A 129 -24.13 -30.72 -32.45
C ASP A 129 -24.89 -30.38 -31.15
N ALA A 130 -26.06 -29.72 -31.10
CA ALA A 130 -26.84 -28.97 -32.10
C ALA A 130 -27.73 -27.91 -31.38
N ILE A 131 -28.38 -27.01 -32.13
CA ILE A 131 -29.27 -25.93 -31.60
C ILE A 131 -30.73 -26.41 -31.57
N PRO A 132 -31.55 -25.98 -30.59
CA PRO A 132 -32.85 -25.40 -30.95
C PRO A 132 -33.24 -24.13 -30.14
N ASP A 133 -33.97 -23.22 -30.78
CA ASP A 133 -34.60 -22.04 -30.17
C ASP A 133 -35.82 -22.38 -29.28
N SER A 134 -36.23 -21.46 -28.38
CA SER A 134 -37.58 -20.85 -28.46
C SER A 134 -37.91 -19.77 -27.39
N ASN A 135 -38.17 -18.56 -27.88
CA ASN A 135 -39.28 -17.63 -27.57
C ASN A 135 -39.93 -17.50 -26.16
N GLN A 136 -39.97 -16.22 -25.72
CA GLN A 136 -41.17 -15.47 -25.24
C GLN A 136 -41.93 -15.93 -23.97
N ASN A 137 -41.99 -15.05 -22.96
CA ASN A 137 -43.12 -14.10 -22.84
C ASN A 137 -42.91 -13.03 -21.74
N ALA A 138 -43.80 -12.04 -21.69
CA ALA A 138 -43.84 -10.98 -20.68
C ALA A 138 -45.22 -10.84 -20.03
N ASN A 139 -45.27 -10.40 -18.76
CA ASN A 139 -46.35 -9.67 -18.06
C ASN A 139 -45.83 -9.39 -16.61
N VAL A 140 -45.98 -8.26 -15.89
CA VAL A 140 -46.85 -7.05 -15.92
C VAL A 140 -48.05 -7.12 -14.93
N ILE A 141 -47.87 -6.49 -13.75
CA ILE A 141 -48.86 -5.69 -12.95
C ILE A 141 -49.98 -6.44 -12.16
N PRO A 142 -50.44 -5.99 -10.96
CA PRO A 142 -49.84 -5.04 -9.97
C PRO A 142 -50.10 -5.49 -8.47
N PRO A 143 -50.54 -4.69 -7.44
CA PRO A 143 -50.17 -4.95 -6.03
C PRO A 143 -51.37 -5.20 -5.07
N SER A 144 -51.10 -5.21 -3.76
CA SER A 144 -52.15 -5.23 -2.71
C SER A 144 -51.75 -4.40 -1.48
N GLU A 145 -52.58 -3.42 -1.11
CA GLU A 145 -52.50 -2.68 0.16
C GLU A 145 -53.25 -3.38 1.28
N SER A 146 -52.85 -3.17 2.55
CA SER A 146 -53.78 -3.20 3.70
C SER A 146 -53.21 -2.44 4.91
N GLN A 147 -54.08 -1.75 5.65
CA GLN A 147 -53.74 -0.89 6.78
C GLN A 147 -53.94 -1.61 8.14
N GLY A 148 -53.40 -1.05 9.23
CA GLY A 148 -53.66 -1.48 10.62
C GLY A 148 -52.48 -1.19 11.56
N ALA A 149 -52.33 0.00 12.15
CA ALA A 149 -53.13 0.64 13.22
C ALA A 149 -52.70 0.24 14.65
N ILE A 150 -52.38 1.24 15.47
CA ILE A 150 -51.87 1.16 16.85
C ILE A 150 -53.04 1.30 17.84
N PRO A 151 -52.95 0.75 19.07
CA PRO A 151 -53.23 1.61 20.23
C PRO A 151 -52.23 1.46 21.39
N HIS A 152 -52.07 2.54 22.17
CA HIS A 152 -51.21 2.63 23.35
C HIS A 152 -51.84 1.99 24.61
N ALA A 153 -50.99 1.66 25.59
CA ALA A 153 -51.32 1.73 27.02
C ALA A 153 -50.05 2.02 27.86
N SER A 154 -50.21 2.53 29.09
CA SER A 154 -49.14 3.07 29.94
C SER A 154 -49.34 2.69 31.42
N SER A 155 -48.26 2.63 32.21
CA SER A 155 -48.33 2.56 33.69
C SER A 155 -47.08 3.12 34.38
N THR A 156 -47.24 3.62 35.61
CA THR A 156 -46.25 4.42 36.37
C THR A 156 -46.10 3.98 37.84
N ALA A 157 -44.89 4.03 38.39
CA ALA A 157 -44.49 4.12 39.82
C ALA A 157 -42.95 4.37 39.85
N GLU A 158 -42.33 5.22 40.68
CA GLU A 158 -42.23 5.26 42.16
C GLU A 158 -41.55 4.01 42.77
N GLY A 159 -40.50 4.11 43.61
CA GLY A 159 -39.80 5.30 44.11
C GLY A 159 -38.58 5.00 45.02
N ASP A 160 -38.25 5.97 45.88
CA ASP A 160 -37.32 5.96 47.04
C ASP A 160 -35.78 5.92 46.91
N ARG A 161 -35.17 6.74 47.78
CA ARG A 161 -33.76 6.74 48.23
C ARG A 161 -33.72 6.46 49.74
N PRO A 162 -32.55 6.10 50.29
CA PRO A 162 -32.15 6.59 51.60
C PRO A 162 -30.89 7.48 51.55
N VAL A 163 -30.70 8.28 52.60
CA VAL A 163 -29.56 9.18 52.86
C VAL A 163 -29.03 8.88 54.26
N PHE A 164 -27.72 8.99 54.51
CA PHE A 164 -27.20 9.26 55.86
C PHE A 164 -25.89 10.05 55.86
N GLU A 165 -25.54 10.55 57.04
CA GLU A 165 -24.52 11.58 57.37
C GLU A 165 -23.08 11.07 57.21
N VAL A 166 -22.12 11.85 56.69
CA VAL A 166 -21.45 13.05 57.28
C VAL A 166 -20.66 12.75 58.56
N THR A 167 -19.34 12.86 58.48
CA THR A 167 -18.50 13.42 59.55
C THR A 167 -17.22 14.01 58.97
N THR A 168 -16.75 15.12 59.56
CA THR A 168 -15.54 15.84 59.14
C THR A 168 -14.27 15.31 59.83
N HIS A 169 -13.08 15.66 59.32
CA HIS A 169 -11.99 16.29 60.11
C HIS A 169 -10.74 16.60 59.25
N SER A 170 -9.98 17.62 59.65
CA SER A 170 -8.71 18.12 59.08
C SER A 170 -8.13 19.20 60.02
N PRO A 171 -6.86 19.62 59.89
CA PRO A 171 -5.63 18.91 59.53
C PRO A 171 -4.66 18.88 60.77
N PRO A 172 -3.32 18.76 60.64
CA PRO A 172 -2.51 19.95 60.33
C PRO A 172 -1.22 19.74 59.48
N ASN A 173 -0.73 20.84 58.91
CA ASN A 173 0.63 21.07 58.37
C ASN A 173 1.53 21.69 59.50
N PRO A 174 2.79 22.18 59.32
CA PRO A 174 3.59 22.44 58.10
C PRO A 174 5.09 22.01 58.23
N SER A 175 6.00 22.74 57.55
CA SER A 175 7.48 22.85 57.72
C SER A 175 8.33 21.93 56.81
N SER A 176 9.41 22.39 56.15
CA SER A 176 9.94 23.76 55.95
C SER A 176 10.87 23.83 54.73
N ALA A 177 11.07 25.03 54.18
CA ALA A 177 11.91 25.31 53.01
C ALA A 177 13.41 25.38 53.33
N GLU A 178 14.28 25.25 52.30
CA GLU A 178 15.54 26.00 52.24
C GLU A 178 16.09 26.18 50.80
N THR A 179 16.14 27.46 50.38
CA THR A 179 17.20 28.22 49.67
C THR A 179 18.05 27.61 48.52
N ALA A 180 18.20 28.39 47.43
CA ALA A 180 19.08 28.14 46.27
C ALA A 180 20.57 28.53 46.50
N PRO A 181 21.47 28.31 45.52
CA PRO A 181 21.91 29.46 44.71
C PRO A 181 22.20 29.16 43.22
N GLU A 182 22.29 30.21 42.40
CA GLU A 182 22.90 30.17 41.05
C GLU A 182 24.44 30.09 41.11
N PRO A 183 25.14 29.82 39.98
CA PRO A 183 25.63 30.96 39.20
C PRO A 183 25.72 30.79 37.66
N LEU A 184 25.36 31.88 36.95
CA LEU A 184 26.03 32.47 35.77
C LEU A 184 26.72 31.58 34.69
N SER A 185 26.06 31.56 33.52
CA SER A 185 26.63 31.79 32.16
C SER A 185 27.83 30.97 31.63
N SER A 186 27.56 30.18 30.57
CA SER A 186 28.42 30.17 29.36
C SER A 186 27.60 29.84 28.11
N ASP A 187 27.61 30.73 27.11
CA ASP A 187 27.01 30.46 25.80
C ASP A 187 27.79 29.37 25.07
N SER A 188 27.10 28.34 24.60
CA SER A 188 27.62 27.39 23.62
C SER A 188 26.47 26.75 22.87
N GLU A 189 26.50 26.83 21.54
CA GLU A 189 25.58 26.07 20.68
C GLU A 189 25.93 24.58 20.80
N ALA A 190 25.00 23.78 21.33
CA ALA A 190 25.14 22.34 21.47
C ALA A 190 23.95 21.65 20.78
N ASP A 191 24.25 20.64 19.96
CA ASP A 191 23.24 19.87 19.23
C ASP A 191 22.14 19.38 20.16
N THR A 192 20.89 19.69 19.83
CA THR A 192 19.72 19.24 20.57
C THR A 192 19.41 17.77 20.25
N MET A 193 20.34 16.89 20.65
CA MET A 193 20.14 15.44 20.58
C MET A 193 19.02 15.07 21.55
N PHE A 194 17.81 14.97 21.01
CA PHE A 194 16.58 14.73 21.77
C PHE A 194 16.77 13.57 22.76
N PRO A 195 16.39 13.74 24.05
CA PRO A 195 16.52 12.67 25.02
C PRO A 195 15.67 11.47 24.57
N ALA A 196 16.27 10.28 24.68
CA ALA A 196 15.56 9.04 24.40
C ALA A 196 14.28 8.94 25.26
N PRO A 197 13.21 8.28 24.78
CA PRO A 197 11.91 8.33 25.45
C PRO A 197 12.02 7.92 26.92
N GLN A 198 11.66 8.85 27.82
CA GLN A 198 11.38 8.47 29.21
C GLN A 198 10.26 7.44 29.17
N ALA A 199 10.46 6.31 29.85
CA ALA A 199 9.48 5.24 29.87
C ALA A 199 8.15 5.80 30.42
N GLN A 200 7.12 5.79 29.57
CA GLN A 200 5.78 6.20 29.95
C GLN A 200 5.35 5.38 31.16
N GLU A 201 5.07 6.04 32.28
CA GLU A 201 4.57 5.38 33.50
C GLU A 201 3.36 4.52 33.11
N ASP A 202 3.33 3.27 33.57
CA ASP A 202 2.44 2.23 33.04
C ASP A 202 0.98 2.51 33.49
N LEU A 203 0.30 3.38 32.72
CA LEU A 203 -1.02 3.93 33.03
C LEU A 203 -2.09 2.85 32.97
N THR A 204 -2.28 2.18 34.11
CA THR A 204 -3.27 1.12 34.26
C THR A 204 -4.69 1.69 34.30
N PHE A 205 -5.23 1.95 33.11
CA PHE A 205 -6.65 2.24 32.85
C PHE A 205 -7.59 1.14 33.42
N PRO A 206 -8.89 1.47 33.64
CA PRO A 206 -9.87 0.48 34.09
C PRO A 206 -10.07 -0.61 33.02
N VAL A 207 -10.60 -1.77 33.43
CA VAL A 207 -11.12 -2.74 32.46
C VAL A 207 -12.50 -2.27 32.02
N VAL A 208 -12.66 -1.99 30.74
CA VAL A 208 -13.94 -1.67 30.10
C VAL A 208 -14.41 -2.91 29.33
N THR A 209 -15.72 -3.11 29.27
CA THR A 209 -16.36 -4.04 28.33
C THR A 209 -17.41 -3.29 27.52
N ILE A 210 -17.41 -3.52 26.21
CA ILE A 210 -18.44 -3.09 25.27
C ILE A 210 -18.94 -4.33 24.53
N SER A 211 -20.24 -4.55 24.46
CA SER A 211 -20.80 -5.67 23.68
C SER A 211 -21.91 -5.25 22.73
N ALA A 212 -22.14 -6.07 21.72
CA ALA A 212 -23.19 -5.87 20.73
C ALA A 212 -24.58 -5.85 21.38
N PHE A 213 -24.77 -6.50 22.54
CA PHE A 213 -26.02 -6.38 23.29
C PHE A 213 -26.20 -4.97 23.85
N THR A 214 -25.17 -4.39 24.45
CA THR A 214 -25.23 -3.02 25.00
C THR A 214 -25.28 -1.93 23.93
N GLU A 215 -24.65 -2.13 22.77
CA GLU A 215 -24.55 -1.12 21.70
C GLU A 215 -25.64 -1.25 20.62
N THR A 216 -26.19 -2.46 20.40
CA THR A 216 -27.14 -2.72 19.28
C THR A 216 -28.40 -3.48 19.70
N GLY A 217 -28.50 -3.94 20.95
CA GLY A 217 -29.58 -4.81 21.43
C GLY A 217 -29.52 -6.26 20.90
N GLN A 218 -28.61 -6.59 19.97
CA GLN A 218 -28.47 -7.96 19.44
C GLN A 218 -27.83 -8.88 20.47
N GLN A 219 -28.39 -10.08 20.65
CA GLN A 219 -27.83 -11.07 21.57
C GLN A 219 -26.51 -11.63 21.01
N GLU A 220 -25.45 -11.62 21.81
CA GLU A 220 -24.08 -12.02 21.41
C GLU A 220 -24.02 -13.43 20.80
N SER A 221 -24.84 -14.37 21.30
CA SER A 221 -24.94 -15.74 20.78
C SER A 221 -25.58 -15.86 19.39
N SER A 222 -26.25 -14.81 18.89
CA SER A 222 -26.80 -14.75 17.52
C SER A 222 -25.84 -14.15 16.49
N ILE A 223 -24.67 -13.66 16.93
CA ILE A 223 -23.66 -13.07 16.05
C ILE A 223 -22.63 -14.16 15.72
N GLU A 224 -22.55 -14.55 14.45
CA GLU A 224 -21.65 -15.62 13.97
C GLU A 224 -20.18 -15.31 14.24
N VAL A 225 -19.73 -14.10 13.84
CA VAL A 225 -18.34 -13.62 13.99
C VAL A 225 -18.00 -13.40 15.48
N PRO A 226 -17.11 -14.20 16.09
CA PRO A 226 -16.86 -14.11 17.53
C PRO A 226 -16.29 -12.75 17.95
N LEU A 227 -15.44 -12.15 17.10
CA LEU A 227 -14.80 -10.86 17.37
C LEU A 227 -15.78 -9.67 17.34
N GLN A 228 -16.99 -9.82 16.81
CA GLN A 228 -18.03 -8.77 16.82
C GLN A 228 -18.93 -8.79 18.07
N ARG A 229 -18.81 -9.82 18.93
CA ARG A 229 -19.73 -10.02 20.08
C ARG A 229 -19.46 -9.03 21.20
N SER A 230 -18.22 -8.99 21.67
CA SER A 230 -17.81 -8.18 22.82
C SER A 230 -16.32 -7.88 22.77
N TYR A 231 -15.94 -6.66 23.14
CA TYR A 231 -14.56 -6.27 23.44
C TYR A 231 -14.43 -6.04 24.94
N THR A 232 -13.44 -6.67 25.57
CA THR A 232 -13.06 -6.45 26.97
C THR A 232 -11.57 -6.16 27.05
N GLY A 233 -11.19 -5.00 27.61
CA GLY A 233 -9.79 -4.62 27.68
C GLY A 233 -9.51 -3.39 28.54
N ARG A 234 -8.22 -3.02 28.62
CA ARG A 234 -7.73 -1.84 29.38
C ARG A 234 -7.41 -0.63 28.52
N LYS A 235 -7.96 -0.55 27.29
CA LYS A 235 -7.96 0.73 26.56
C LYS A 235 -9.14 1.59 27.06
N PRO A 236 -9.00 2.92 27.14
CA PRO A 236 -10.04 3.80 27.64
C PRO A 236 -11.13 4.04 26.56
N VAL A 237 -11.82 2.96 26.19
CA VAL A 237 -12.92 2.97 25.22
C VAL A 237 -14.19 3.44 25.92
N ILE A 238 -15.01 4.29 25.29
CA ILE A 238 -16.32 4.73 25.82
C ILE A 238 -17.48 4.05 25.08
N SER A 239 -18.60 3.81 25.74
CA SER A 239 -19.80 3.28 25.06
C SER A 239 -20.37 4.30 24.08
N SER A 240 -21.09 3.86 23.05
CA SER A 240 -21.72 4.79 22.10
C SER A 240 -22.75 5.68 22.79
N SER A 241 -23.46 5.15 23.81
CA SER A 241 -24.38 5.94 24.65
C SER A 241 -23.70 7.11 25.39
N LEU A 242 -22.45 6.94 25.82
CA LEU A 242 -21.67 8.03 26.43
C LEU A 242 -21.12 8.96 25.34
N ALA A 243 -20.62 8.42 24.23
CA ALA A 243 -20.12 9.21 23.10
C ALA A 243 -21.19 10.15 22.51
N ASP A 244 -22.44 9.68 22.42
CA ASP A 244 -23.60 10.39 21.89
C ASP A 244 -24.18 11.45 22.86
N THR A 245 -23.70 11.53 24.10
CA THR A 245 -24.19 12.52 25.08
C THR A 245 -23.72 13.94 24.70
N PRO A 246 -24.62 14.92 24.49
CA PRO A 246 -24.22 16.28 24.11
C PRO A 246 -23.39 16.98 25.21
N CYS A 247 -22.31 17.66 24.84
CA CYS A 247 -21.47 18.39 25.81
C CYS A 247 -22.28 19.42 26.63
N ALA A 248 -23.27 20.07 26.01
CA ALA A 248 -24.17 21.02 26.64
C ALA A 248 -25.04 20.40 27.77
N THR A 249 -25.27 19.09 27.75
CA THR A 249 -26.03 18.37 28.81
C THR A 249 -25.14 18.04 30.01
N LEU A 250 -23.83 17.86 29.79
CA LEU A 250 -22.85 17.61 30.86
C LEU A 250 -22.37 18.91 31.53
N GLY A 251 -22.24 20.00 30.75
CA GLY A 251 -21.62 21.24 31.22
C GLY A 251 -20.12 21.09 31.49
N VAL A 252 -19.45 22.20 31.82
CA VAL A 252 -17.97 22.24 31.96
C VAL A 252 -17.48 21.24 33.02
N MET A 253 -18.13 21.19 34.19
CA MET A 253 -17.80 20.23 35.25
C MET A 253 -18.07 18.77 34.82
N GLY A 254 -19.23 18.48 34.22
CA GLY A 254 -19.55 17.11 33.79
C GLY A 254 -18.60 16.60 32.69
N LEU A 255 -18.08 17.47 31.82
CA LEU A 255 -17.02 17.12 30.88
C LEU A 255 -15.70 16.80 31.60
N LEU A 256 -15.26 17.66 32.51
CA LEU A 256 -14.06 17.47 33.32
C LEU A 256 -14.12 16.14 34.10
N ASP A 257 -15.24 15.87 34.77
CA ASP A 257 -15.45 14.68 35.60
C ASP A 257 -15.44 13.39 34.74
N GLN A 258 -16.10 13.39 33.58
CA GLN A 258 -16.13 12.25 32.67
C GLN A 258 -14.76 11.98 32.03
N LEU A 259 -14.02 13.03 31.64
CA LEU A 259 -12.67 12.91 31.10
C LEU A 259 -11.68 12.41 32.16
N ASN A 260 -11.68 12.99 33.35
CA ASN A 260 -10.89 12.55 34.51
C ASN A 260 -11.19 11.08 34.87
N THR A 261 -12.47 10.69 34.94
CA THR A 261 -12.90 9.32 35.27
C THR A 261 -12.45 8.32 34.21
N THR A 262 -12.63 8.64 32.93
CA THR A 262 -12.29 7.74 31.81
C THR A 262 -10.77 7.55 31.67
N LEU A 263 -10.00 8.63 31.86
CA LEU A 263 -8.55 8.65 31.65
C LEU A 263 -7.73 8.51 32.95
N ARG A 264 -8.37 8.32 34.11
CA ARG A 264 -7.74 8.22 35.44
C ARG A 264 -6.80 9.39 35.77
N THR A 265 -7.24 10.59 35.43
CA THR A 265 -6.55 11.85 35.74
C THR A 265 -7.32 12.64 36.81
N SER A 266 -6.70 13.68 37.34
CA SER A 266 -7.27 14.53 38.39
C SER A 266 -7.03 16.01 38.09
N HIS A 267 -7.27 16.42 36.83
CA HIS A 267 -7.16 17.82 36.41
C HIS A 267 -8.29 18.64 37.04
N THR A 268 -8.04 19.93 37.29
CA THR A 268 -9.04 20.89 37.79
C THR A 268 -9.24 22.04 36.80
N LEU A 269 -10.29 22.84 36.97
CA LEU A 269 -10.50 24.05 36.14
C LEU A 269 -9.44 25.14 36.38
N ASP A 270 -8.64 25.04 37.44
CA ASP A 270 -7.47 25.89 37.70
C ASP A 270 -6.28 25.56 36.77
N THR A 271 -6.34 24.43 36.07
CA THR A 271 -5.35 24.07 35.03
C THR A 271 -5.46 25.08 33.87
N PRO A 272 -4.37 25.74 33.46
CA PRO A 272 -4.41 26.71 32.36
C PRO A 272 -5.06 26.15 31.10
N SER A 273 -5.79 27.00 30.38
CA SER A 273 -6.54 26.65 29.15
C SER A 273 -7.64 25.58 29.30
N MET A 274 -7.86 24.99 30.48
CA MET A 274 -8.80 23.89 30.68
C MET A 274 -10.27 24.31 30.53
N SER A 275 -10.72 25.29 31.32
CA SER A 275 -12.14 25.73 31.30
C SER A 275 -12.56 26.23 29.92
N SER A 276 -11.76 27.09 29.29
CA SER A 276 -12.02 27.61 27.94
C SER A 276 -12.10 26.52 26.86
N THR A 277 -11.27 25.47 26.96
CA THR A 277 -11.30 24.33 26.03
C THR A 277 -12.59 23.51 26.18
N LEU A 278 -13.06 23.30 27.42
CA LEU A 278 -14.32 22.60 27.69
C LEU A 278 -15.55 23.45 27.32
N GLU A 279 -15.50 24.76 27.56
CA GLU A 279 -16.50 25.74 27.12
C GLU A 279 -16.62 25.79 25.59
N ASP A 280 -15.49 25.78 24.87
CA ASP A 280 -15.51 25.72 23.40
C ASP A 280 -16.10 24.40 22.87
N CYS A 281 -15.94 23.27 23.57
CA CYS A 281 -16.60 22.02 23.19
C CYS A 281 -18.14 22.14 23.26
N ILE A 282 -18.66 22.80 24.30
CA ILE A 282 -20.10 23.09 24.44
C ILE A 282 -20.56 24.06 23.35
N LYS A 283 -19.82 25.16 23.16
CA LYS A 283 -20.13 26.25 22.20
C LYS A 283 -20.09 25.82 20.73
N ASN A 284 -19.31 24.79 20.39
CA ASN A 284 -19.32 24.17 19.06
C ASN A 284 -20.38 23.06 18.90
N ASN A 285 -21.28 22.87 19.88
CA ASN A 285 -22.29 21.80 19.92
C ASN A 285 -21.71 20.39 19.74
N TYR A 286 -20.52 20.11 20.27
CA TYR A 286 -19.97 18.75 20.24
C TYR A 286 -20.75 17.82 21.17
N ASP A 287 -20.69 16.53 20.84
CA ASP A 287 -20.99 15.44 21.77
C ASP A 287 -19.72 15.01 22.52
N PHE A 288 -19.91 14.24 23.59
CA PHE A 288 -18.80 13.82 24.44
C PHE A 288 -17.76 12.99 23.67
N GLY A 289 -18.17 12.17 22.70
CA GLY A 289 -17.24 11.44 21.84
C GLY A 289 -16.35 12.38 21.03
N THR A 290 -16.92 13.46 20.48
CA THR A 290 -16.17 14.43 19.67
C THR A 290 -15.23 15.29 20.51
N ALA A 291 -15.60 15.59 21.76
CA ALA A 291 -14.67 16.20 22.72
C ALA A 291 -13.57 15.19 23.11
N TYR A 292 -13.95 13.99 23.55
CA TYR A 292 -13.05 12.94 24.00
C TYR A 292 -11.97 12.59 22.97
N GLY A 293 -12.36 12.31 21.72
CA GLY A 293 -11.43 11.96 20.63
C GLY A 293 -10.55 13.11 20.10
N ARG A 294 -10.76 14.35 20.57
CA ARG A 294 -9.90 15.50 20.27
C ARG A 294 -9.02 15.94 21.45
N LEU A 295 -9.44 15.63 22.67
CA LEU A 295 -8.72 16.02 23.88
C LEU A 295 -7.82 14.89 24.42
N ARG A 296 -8.09 13.61 24.10
CA ARG A 296 -7.40 12.43 24.69
C ARG A 296 -5.87 12.54 24.72
N ALA A 297 -5.21 12.77 23.58
CA ALA A 297 -3.75 12.93 23.52
C ALA A 297 -3.22 13.89 24.59
N ALA A 298 -3.75 15.11 24.59
CA ALA A 298 -3.29 16.16 25.49
C ALA A 298 -3.69 15.89 26.94
N TRP A 299 -4.85 15.30 27.17
CA TRP A 299 -5.36 15.01 28.51
C TRP A 299 -4.41 14.12 29.33
N VAL A 300 -3.64 13.26 28.67
CA VAL A 300 -2.62 12.40 29.29
C VAL A 300 -1.24 13.07 29.37
N THR A 301 -0.88 13.96 28.43
CA THR A 301 0.37 14.71 28.49
C THR A 301 0.26 15.90 29.46
N LYS A 302 1.14 15.99 30.46
CA LYS A 302 1.05 16.98 31.56
C LYS A 302 1.27 18.46 31.13
N ASP A 303 1.41 18.75 29.84
CA ASP A 303 1.61 20.11 29.31
C ASP A 303 0.35 20.60 28.56
N TRP A 304 -0.51 21.30 29.30
CA TRP A 304 -1.79 21.83 28.81
C TRP A 304 -1.74 23.28 28.35
N ASN A 305 -0.65 23.99 28.66
CA ASN A 305 -0.58 25.45 28.50
C ASN A 305 -0.77 25.85 27.03
N ASP A 306 0.04 25.25 26.15
CA ASP A 306 0.12 25.57 24.72
C ASP A 306 -0.84 24.72 23.86
N PHE A 307 -1.64 23.83 24.45
CA PHE A 307 -2.40 22.83 23.70
C PHE A 307 -3.43 23.41 22.70
N PRO A 308 -4.26 24.43 23.04
CA PRO A 308 -5.22 25.01 22.09
C PRO A 308 -4.53 25.65 20.88
N ASP A 309 -3.42 26.35 21.11
CA ASP A 309 -2.61 26.96 20.05
C ASP A 309 -1.88 25.89 19.22
N GLY A 310 -1.47 24.79 19.84
CA GLY A 310 -1.00 23.58 19.18
C GLY A 310 -2.04 22.99 18.22
N LEU A 311 -3.30 22.81 18.64
CA LEU A 311 -4.38 22.35 17.77
C LEU A 311 -4.66 23.33 16.62
N CYS A 312 -4.75 24.63 16.90
CA CYS A 312 -4.93 25.67 15.89
C CYS A 312 -3.79 25.66 14.86
N THR A 313 -2.55 25.48 15.33
CA THR A 313 -1.36 25.36 14.49
C THR A 313 -1.42 24.11 13.61
N ARG A 314 -1.73 22.93 14.16
CA ARG A 314 -1.87 21.68 13.37
C ARG A 314 -2.96 21.79 12.31
N LYS A 315 -4.13 22.35 12.66
CA LYS A 315 -5.23 22.63 11.72
C LYS A 315 -4.80 23.57 10.59
N ALA A 316 -4.10 24.65 10.91
CA ALA A 316 -3.58 25.58 9.91
C ALA A 316 -2.50 24.93 9.01
N GLN A 317 -1.67 24.05 9.56
CA GLN A 317 -0.67 23.29 8.81
C GLN A 317 -1.31 22.27 7.85
N ASP A 318 -2.25 21.44 8.30
CA ASP A 318 -2.97 20.48 7.44
C ASP A 318 -3.62 21.20 6.23
N GLN A 319 -4.38 22.25 6.50
CA GLN A 319 -4.98 23.05 5.43
C GLN A 319 -3.93 23.67 4.48
N LYS A 320 -2.76 24.08 5.00
CA LYS A 320 -1.65 24.61 4.21
C LYS A 320 -0.96 23.53 3.38
N ARG A 321 -0.89 22.28 3.86
CA ARG A 321 -0.41 21.11 3.08
C ARG A 321 -1.40 20.79 1.96
N ARG A 322 -2.68 20.58 2.26
CA ARG A 322 -3.71 20.25 1.25
C ARG A 322 -3.83 21.32 0.17
N ARG A 323 -3.86 22.62 0.53
CA ARG A 323 -3.82 23.73 -0.45
C ARG A 323 -2.56 23.80 -1.31
N LYS A 324 -1.42 23.27 -0.83
CA LYS A 324 -0.17 23.20 -1.61
C LYS A 324 -0.05 21.92 -2.44
N ALA A 325 -0.77 20.86 -2.06
CA ALA A 325 -0.68 19.57 -2.73
C ALA A 325 -1.33 19.58 -4.12
N LEU A 326 -2.39 20.36 -4.34
CA LEU A 326 -3.00 20.50 -5.67
C LEU A 326 -2.46 21.73 -6.40
N VAL A 327 -1.79 21.53 -7.53
CA VAL A 327 -1.30 22.60 -8.41
C VAL A 327 -1.89 22.41 -9.81
N GLY A 328 -2.81 23.30 -10.19
CA GLY A 328 -3.63 23.11 -11.39
C GLY A 328 -4.48 21.86 -11.27
N ASN A 329 -4.35 20.93 -12.23
CA ASN A 329 -5.06 19.64 -12.26
C ASN A 329 -4.17 18.47 -11.81
N ARG A 330 -3.14 18.70 -10.98
CA ARG A 330 -2.21 17.63 -10.55
C ARG A 330 -1.85 17.77 -9.08
N ILE A 331 -1.87 16.64 -8.38
CA ILE A 331 -1.47 16.50 -6.99
C ILE A 331 0.06 16.34 -6.96
N VAL A 332 0.78 17.40 -6.60
CA VAL A 332 2.25 17.45 -6.57
C VAL A 332 2.86 16.90 -5.27
N ASN A 333 2.04 16.66 -4.25
CA ASN A 333 2.40 15.83 -3.09
C ASN A 333 1.36 14.72 -2.91
N PRO A 334 1.65 13.47 -3.32
CA PRO A 334 0.76 12.34 -3.08
C PRO A 334 0.80 11.83 -1.63
N GLU A 335 1.86 12.16 -0.89
CA GLU A 335 2.04 11.80 0.53
C GLU A 335 1.28 12.79 1.42
N LEU A 336 -0.05 12.67 1.40
CA LEU A 336 -0.95 13.37 2.31
C LEU A 336 -1.56 12.39 3.31
N GLU A 337 -1.60 12.77 4.58
CA GLU A 337 -2.34 12.00 5.58
C GLU A 337 -3.86 12.05 5.29
N PRO A 338 -4.64 11.02 5.69
CA PRO A 338 -6.10 11.05 5.51
C PRO A 338 -6.71 12.28 6.18
N ARG A 339 -7.79 12.84 5.63
CA ARG A 339 -8.42 14.05 6.22
C ARG A 339 -9.04 13.78 7.59
N ARG A 340 -9.66 12.60 7.71
CA ARG A 340 -10.38 12.13 8.90
C ARG A 340 -10.00 10.67 9.17
N VAL A 341 -10.06 10.26 10.42
CA VAL A 341 -9.95 8.86 10.87
C VAL A 341 -11.06 8.56 11.88
N TRP A 342 -11.55 7.33 11.93
CA TRP A 342 -12.49 6.89 12.96
C TRP A 342 -11.71 6.45 14.20
N ASP A 343 -11.82 7.23 15.26
CA ASP A 343 -11.35 6.90 16.60
C ASP A 343 -12.32 5.89 17.22
N LEU A 344 -11.86 4.65 17.37
CA LEU A 344 -12.64 3.54 17.88
C LEU A 344 -12.85 3.64 19.39
N TYR A 345 -11.98 4.34 20.11
CA TYR A 345 -12.15 4.57 21.56
C TYR A 345 -13.29 5.57 21.78
N ALA A 346 -13.30 6.69 21.04
CA ALA A 346 -14.33 7.74 21.10
C ALA A 346 -15.66 7.41 20.37
N ASN A 347 -15.64 6.41 19.49
CA ASN A 347 -16.66 6.17 18.45
C ASN A 347 -16.99 7.40 17.58
N ARG A 348 -15.96 8.12 17.12
CA ARG A 348 -16.13 9.31 16.27
C ARG A 348 -15.11 9.42 15.15
N VAL A 349 -15.56 9.93 14.01
CA VAL A 349 -14.72 10.36 12.90
C VAL A 349 -14.13 11.72 13.25
N VAL A 350 -12.85 11.74 13.60
CA VAL A 350 -12.11 12.95 13.99
C VAL A 350 -11.20 13.42 12.86
N PRO A 351 -10.96 14.74 12.70
CA PRO A 351 -9.95 15.25 11.78
C PRO A 351 -8.56 14.74 12.18
N TRP A 352 -7.73 14.37 11.19
CA TRP A 352 -6.39 13.81 11.43
C TRP A 352 -5.52 14.71 12.32
N TRP A 353 -5.48 16.01 12.03
CA TRP A 353 -4.68 17.01 12.77
C TRP A 353 -5.04 17.16 14.25
N SER A 354 -6.18 16.60 14.70
CA SER A 354 -6.61 16.55 16.10
C SER A 354 -6.49 15.16 16.75
N SER A 355 -6.10 14.13 16.00
CA SER A 355 -5.94 12.76 16.50
C SER A 355 -4.53 12.51 17.07
N ASP A 356 -4.42 11.63 18.07
CA ASP A 356 -3.15 11.19 18.67
C ASP A 356 -2.22 10.59 17.59
N ALA A 357 -2.80 9.95 16.57
CA ALA A 357 -2.08 9.39 15.42
C ALA A 357 -1.29 10.42 14.57
N SER A 358 -1.60 11.72 14.70
CA SER A 358 -0.87 12.81 14.04
C SER A 358 0.38 13.29 14.80
N LEU A 359 0.66 12.73 15.97
CA LEU A 359 1.83 13.10 16.78
C LEU A 359 3.13 12.56 16.16
N PRO A 360 4.24 13.35 16.16
CA PRO A 360 5.53 12.94 15.56
C PRO A 360 6.15 11.65 16.11
N MET A 361 5.71 11.20 17.28
CA MET A 361 6.16 9.95 17.90
C MET A 361 5.55 8.68 17.29
N THR A 362 4.55 8.80 16.40
CA THR A 362 3.82 7.65 15.87
C THR A 362 3.86 7.60 14.34
N SER A 363 4.23 6.45 13.77
CA SER A 363 4.15 6.23 12.33
C SER A 363 2.69 6.04 11.91
N LEU A 364 2.32 6.62 10.75
CA LEU A 364 1.00 6.41 10.13
C LEU A 364 0.66 4.92 9.96
N THR A 365 1.68 4.09 9.65
CA THR A 365 1.59 2.64 9.51
C THR A 365 1.33 1.87 10.81
N ALA A 366 1.61 2.48 11.97
CA ALA A 366 1.39 1.89 13.28
C ALA A 366 0.07 2.35 13.91
N SER A 367 -0.33 3.60 13.67
CA SER A 367 -1.45 4.25 14.37
C SER A 367 -2.82 4.00 13.75
N VAL A 368 -2.91 3.82 12.42
CA VAL A 368 -4.18 3.64 11.70
C VAL A 368 -4.27 2.23 11.12
N ARG A 369 -5.44 1.60 11.27
CA ARG A 369 -5.75 0.31 10.63
C ARG A 369 -6.82 0.48 9.53
N PRO A 370 -6.45 0.53 8.24
CA PRO A 370 -7.41 0.71 7.16
C PRO A 370 -8.33 -0.50 7.01
N VAL A 371 -9.58 -0.25 6.62
CA VAL A 371 -10.55 -1.27 6.22
C VAL A 371 -10.74 -1.21 4.71
N SER A 372 -10.79 -2.38 4.08
CA SER A 372 -11.20 -2.58 2.68
C SER A 372 -12.33 -3.60 2.64
N HIS A 373 -13.24 -3.51 1.67
CA HIS A 373 -14.38 -4.42 1.60
C HIS A 373 -14.95 -4.63 0.19
N ALA A 374 -15.63 -5.77 0.02
CA ALA A 374 -16.51 -5.98 -1.12
C ALA A 374 -17.69 -5.01 -1.09
N TRP A 375 -18.19 -4.64 -2.27
CA TRP A 375 -19.39 -3.82 -2.40
C TRP A 375 -20.63 -4.72 -2.44
N MET A 376 -21.60 -4.48 -1.56
CA MET A 376 -22.93 -5.06 -1.69
C MET A 376 -23.73 -4.36 -2.80
N ASP A 377 -24.82 -4.98 -3.27
CA ASP A 377 -25.72 -4.30 -4.19
C ASP A 377 -26.52 -3.17 -3.50
N THR A 378 -27.08 -2.23 -4.27
CA THR A 378 -27.91 -1.16 -3.70
C THR A 378 -29.16 -1.70 -3.01
N LYS A 379 -29.75 -2.79 -3.52
CA LYS A 379 -30.91 -3.43 -2.88
C LYS A 379 -30.58 -4.06 -1.51
N ASP A 380 -29.31 -4.39 -1.26
CA ASP A 380 -28.81 -5.11 -0.08
C ASP A 380 -28.11 -4.17 0.94
N ARG A 381 -28.10 -2.87 0.65
CA ARG A 381 -27.52 -1.80 1.50
C ARG A 381 -28.58 -0.92 2.15
N VAL A 382 -28.16 -0.19 3.17
CA VAL A 382 -28.92 0.85 3.86
C VAL A 382 -28.01 2.05 4.14
N ASP A 383 -28.55 3.24 3.92
CA ASP A 383 -27.86 4.52 4.07
C ASP A 383 -28.10 5.08 5.48
N VAL A 384 -27.11 4.92 6.37
CA VAL A 384 -27.28 5.17 7.82
C VAL A 384 -26.79 6.55 8.22
N TRP A 385 -27.68 7.36 8.79
CA TRP A 385 -27.35 8.65 9.41
C TRP A 385 -26.88 8.46 10.85
N THR A 386 -25.57 8.40 11.06
CA THR A 386 -24.94 8.04 12.35
C THR A 386 -24.32 9.24 13.08
N PRO A 387 -24.38 9.32 14.43
CA PRO A 387 -23.55 10.25 15.21
C PRO A 387 -22.04 10.06 14.98
N ILE A 388 -21.59 8.88 14.52
CA ILE A 388 -20.17 8.54 14.34
C ILE A 388 -19.46 9.52 13.39
N ASN A 389 -20.11 9.95 12.30
CA ASN A 389 -19.59 11.00 11.39
C ASN A 389 -20.25 12.37 11.63
N GLY A 390 -20.77 12.63 12.83
CA GLY A 390 -21.49 13.86 13.16
C GLY A 390 -22.79 14.07 12.37
N LYS A 391 -23.29 13.03 11.67
CA LYS A 391 -24.37 13.11 10.68
C LYS A 391 -24.05 14.09 9.53
N GLU A 392 -22.78 14.26 9.15
CA GLU A 392 -22.39 15.09 7.99
C GLU A 392 -22.81 14.47 6.63
N TRP A 393 -23.01 13.14 6.55
CA TRP A 393 -23.51 12.42 5.37
C TRP A 393 -24.09 11.04 5.76
N PRO A 394 -24.92 10.40 4.90
CA PRO A 394 -25.32 9.01 5.10
C PRO A 394 -24.17 8.03 4.87
N VAL A 395 -24.14 6.92 5.60
CA VAL A 395 -23.10 5.89 5.52
C VAL A 395 -23.68 4.61 4.89
N PRO A 396 -23.33 4.24 3.64
CA PRO A 396 -23.86 3.05 2.97
C PRO A 396 -23.24 1.76 3.53
N ILE A 397 -24.00 1.00 4.32
CA ILE A 397 -23.58 -0.31 4.88
C ILE A 397 -24.52 -1.44 4.46
N PRO A 398 -24.13 -2.72 4.56
CA PRO A 398 -25.04 -3.84 4.34
C PRO A 398 -26.19 -3.87 5.36
N LYS A 399 -27.38 -4.31 4.94
CA LYS A 399 -28.59 -4.36 5.79
C LYS A 399 -28.48 -5.30 7.01
N ASP A 400 -27.55 -6.25 6.98
CA ASP A 400 -27.28 -7.24 8.03
C ASP A 400 -26.04 -6.90 8.89
N ALA A 401 -25.40 -5.75 8.63
CA ALA A 401 -24.23 -5.25 9.35
C ALA A 401 -24.58 -4.15 10.38
N SER A 402 -23.62 -3.81 11.25
CA SER A 402 -23.67 -2.66 12.15
C SER A 402 -22.29 -2.05 12.31
N LEU A 403 -22.21 -0.72 12.35
CA LEU A 403 -20.97 0.01 12.61
C LEU A 403 -20.40 -0.34 13.99
N ASP A 404 -21.24 -0.52 15.03
CA ASP A 404 -20.76 -0.85 16.36
C ASP A 404 -20.25 -2.30 16.46
N ARG A 405 -20.80 -3.23 15.67
CA ARG A 405 -20.22 -4.58 15.51
C ARG A 405 -18.86 -4.54 14.82
N ILE A 406 -18.72 -3.75 13.74
CA ILE A 406 -17.43 -3.51 13.07
C ILE A 406 -16.43 -2.87 14.05
N ARG A 407 -16.87 -1.89 14.85
CA ARG A 407 -16.06 -1.25 15.89
C ARG A 407 -15.54 -2.24 16.91
N ILE A 408 -16.40 -3.13 17.44
CA ILE A 408 -16.02 -4.17 18.40
C ILE A 408 -14.99 -5.14 17.79
N GLU A 409 -15.15 -5.54 16.53
CA GLU A 409 -14.16 -6.38 15.82
C GLU A 409 -12.81 -5.65 15.66
N MET A 410 -12.81 -4.38 15.24
CA MET A 410 -11.58 -3.60 15.08
C MET A 410 -10.87 -3.35 16.42
N LEU A 411 -11.61 -3.14 17.52
CA LEU A 411 -11.07 -3.04 18.88
C LEU A 411 -10.46 -4.38 19.34
N ASN A 412 -11.11 -5.51 19.06
CA ASN A 412 -10.59 -6.85 19.36
C ASN A 412 -9.33 -7.21 18.54
N LEU A 413 -9.22 -6.70 17.31
CA LEU A 413 -7.98 -6.75 16.53
C LEU A 413 -6.88 -5.82 17.09
N GLY A 414 -7.20 -4.96 18.07
CA GLY A 414 -6.25 -4.03 18.68
C GLY A 414 -5.99 -2.77 17.85
N ALA A 415 -6.98 -2.27 17.11
CA ALA A 415 -6.92 -0.96 16.49
C ALA A 415 -7.44 0.14 17.44
N GLU A 416 -6.81 1.32 17.39
CA GLU A 416 -7.28 2.53 18.06
C GLU A 416 -7.95 3.47 17.05
N TYR A 417 -7.27 3.75 15.95
CA TYR A 417 -7.82 4.46 14.81
C TYR A 417 -8.01 3.51 13.63
N THR A 418 -9.10 3.68 12.90
CA THR A 418 -9.31 3.03 11.60
C THR A 418 -9.61 4.07 10.53
N TRP A 419 -9.36 3.71 9.27
CA TRP A 419 -9.83 4.45 8.12
C TRP A 419 -10.77 3.55 7.32
N LEU A 420 -11.99 4.01 7.11
CA LEU A 420 -13.02 3.34 6.34
C LEU A 420 -13.59 4.40 5.39
N ASP A 421 -13.54 4.15 4.08
CA ASP A 421 -13.90 5.09 3.02
C ASP A 421 -15.29 5.72 3.26
N VAL A 422 -16.31 4.90 3.52
CA VAL A 422 -17.70 5.34 3.74
C VAL A 422 -17.90 6.21 5.00
N LEU A 423 -16.97 6.15 5.97
CA LEU A 423 -17.00 6.98 7.19
C LEU A 423 -16.03 8.16 7.16
N CYS A 424 -14.89 8.07 6.48
CA CYS A 424 -13.82 9.07 6.54
C CYS A 424 -13.80 10.03 5.34
N LEU A 425 -14.32 9.60 4.19
CA LEU A 425 -14.62 10.47 3.05
C LEU A 425 -16.08 10.91 3.09
N GLY A 426 -16.34 12.17 2.71
CA GLY A 426 -17.70 12.67 2.56
C GLY A 426 -18.45 11.88 1.49
N GLN A 427 -19.61 11.32 1.83
CA GLN A 427 -20.50 10.62 0.90
C GLN A 427 -21.57 11.57 0.34
N GLU A 428 -22.19 11.19 -0.77
CA GLU A 428 -23.25 11.96 -1.43
C GLU A 428 -24.50 12.10 -0.54
N GLY A 429 -25.17 13.25 -0.63
CA GLY A 429 -26.43 13.53 0.07
C GLY A 429 -26.26 14.16 1.45
N GLY A 430 -25.05 14.60 1.80
CA GLY A 430 -24.78 15.37 3.02
C GLY A 430 -25.17 16.86 2.90
N PRO A 431 -25.36 17.60 4.02
CA PRO A 431 -25.73 19.03 3.97
C PRO A 431 -24.66 19.98 3.40
N ARG A 432 -23.46 19.47 3.04
CA ARG A 432 -22.28 20.23 2.56
C ARG A 432 -21.66 19.57 1.33
N GLU A 433 -22.55 19.15 0.43
CA GLU A 433 -22.27 18.49 -0.86
C GLU A 433 -21.30 19.31 -1.75
N ASP A 434 -21.35 20.64 -1.65
CA ASP A 434 -20.44 21.58 -2.31
C ASP A 434 -18.97 21.33 -1.94
N LEU A 435 -18.71 21.02 -0.68
CA LEU A 435 -17.36 20.74 -0.19
C LEU A 435 -16.94 19.31 -0.47
N ARG A 436 -17.86 18.34 -0.57
CA ARG A 436 -17.53 16.96 -0.98
C ARG A 436 -16.76 16.96 -2.29
N ALA A 437 -17.21 17.72 -3.29
CA ALA A 437 -16.54 17.87 -4.57
C ALA A 437 -15.13 18.47 -4.46
N GLU A 438 -14.91 19.45 -3.57
CA GLU A 438 -13.58 20.05 -3.35
C GLU A 438 -12.63 19.16 -2.52
N GLU A 439 -13.15 18.38 -1.57
CA GLU A 439 -12.36 17.38 -0.83
C GLU A 439 -11.94 16.23 -1.74
N TRP A 440 -12.86 15.72 -2.57
CA TRP A 440 -12.63 14.58 -3.48
C TRP A 440 -11.56 14.85 -4.54
N LYS A 441 -11.34 16.10 -4.99
CA LYS A 441 -10.25 16.47 -5.92
C LYS A 441 -8.85 16.09 -5.43
N ILE A 442 -8.69 15.97 -4.11
CA ILE A 442 -7.43 15.61 -3.46
C ILE A 442 -7.57 14.22 -2.84
N ASP A 443 -8.55 14.04 -1.96
CA ASP A 443 -8.57 12.91 -1.04
C ASP A 443 -8.82 11.57 -1.76
N VAL A 444 -9.72 11.53 -2.75
CA VAL A 444 -10.06 10.30 -3.51
C VAL A 444 -8.87 9.81 -4.35
N PRO A 445 -8.20 10.65 -5.16
CA PRO A 445 -6.95 10.26 -5.82
C PRO A 445 -5.84 9.81 -4.84
N THR A 446 -5.82 10.31 -3.60
CA THR A 446 -4.77 9.98 -2.62
C THR A 446 -5.02 8.72 -1.78
N ILE A 447 -6.19 8.06 -1.82
CA ILE A 447 -6.56 7.05 -0.80
C ILE A 447 -5.54 5.91 -0.62
N GLY A 448 -4.82 5.50 -1.67
CA GLY A 448 -3.81 4.45 -1.60
C GLY A 448 -2.68 4.73 -0.59
N VAL A 449 -2.41 5.99 -0.24
CA VAL A 449 -1.45 6.35 0.81
C VAL A 449 -1.84 5.81 2.19
N VAL A 450 -3.13 5.64 2.44
CA VAL A 450 -3.67 5.14 3.71
C VAL A 450 -3.46 3.63 3.84
N TYR A 451 -3.49 2.91 2.71
CA TYR A 451 -3.27 1.47 2.64
C TYR A 451 -1.78 1.10 2.44
N ALA A 452 -0.97 2.01 1.88
CA ALA A 452 0.45 1.79 1.63
C ALA A 452 1.24 1.53 2.91
N ASN A 453 1.93 0.39 2.99
CA ASN A 453 2.71 -0.06 4.16
C ASN A 453 1.87 -0.21 5.45
N ALA A 454 0.54 -0.31 5.33
CA ALA A 454 -0.37 -0.54 6.45
C ALA A 454 -0.75 -2.02 6.59
N LYS A 455 -1.19 -2.40 7.78
CA LYS A 455 -1.90 -3.67 8.03
C LYS A 455 -3.38 -3.47 7.75
N VAL A 456 -3.88 -4.02 6.64
CA VAL A 456 -5.26 -3.78 6.18
C VAL A 456 -6.20 -4.89 6.65
N VAL A 457 -7.41 -4.51 7.03
CA VAL A 457 -8.50 -5.40 7.45
C VAL A 457 -9.52 -5.53 6.29
N ILE A 458 -9.77 -6.74 5.81
CA ILE A 458 -10.48 -6.98 4.54
C ILE A 458 -11.77 -7.79 4.78
N TYR A 459 -12.94 -7.19 4.51
CA TYR A 459 -14.23 -7.88 4.52
C TYR A 459 -14.58 -8.40 3.12
N LEU A 460 -14.32 -9.69 2.85
CA LEU A 460 -14.49 -10.29 1.53
C LEU A 460 -15.96 -10.49 1.12
N SER A 461 -16.87 -10.74 2.06
CA SER A 461 -18.31 -10.98 1.79
C SER A 461 -19.19 -9.72 1.98
N GLY A 462 -18.57 -8.55 2.17
CA GLY A 462 -19.22 -7.27 2.43
C GLY A 462 -18.93 -6.73 3.85
N LEU A 463 -18.85 -5.41 3.97
CA LEU A 463 -18.44 -4.69 5.20
C LEU A 463 -19.21 -5.16 6.46
N GLY A 464 -18.49 -5.69 7.45
CA GLY A 464 -19.08 -6.14 8.72
C GLY A 464 -19.83 -7.48 8.68
N ARG A 465 -19.91 -8.14 7.52
CA ARG A 465 -20.60 -9.43 7.35
C ARG A 465 -19.68 -10.61 7.68
N PRO A 466 -20.22 -11.78 8.09
CA PRO A 466 -19.44 -13.01 8.22
C PRO A 466 -18.80 -13.41 6.89
N PHE A 467 -17.56 -13.89 6.93
CA PHE A 467 -16.85 -14.36 5.74
C PHE A 467 -17.41 -15.73 5.30
N THR A 468 -18.14 -15.69 4.19
CA THR A 468 -18.82 -16.81 3.54
C THR A 468 -18.42 -16.88 2.07
N LEU A 469 -18.44 -18.08 1.49
CA LEU A 469 -17.96 -18.35 0.14
C LEU A 469 -18.93 -19.30 -0.57
N ASN A 470 -19.79 -18.74 -1.42
CA ASN A 470 -20.86 -19.43 -2.14
C ASN A 470 -20.51 -19.53 -3.63
N ASP A 471 -21.09 -20.52 -4.33
CA ASP A 471 -20.83 -20.72 -5.77
C ASP A 471 -21.09 -19.44 -6.60
N GLY A 472 -20.05 -18.99 -7.30
CA GLY A 472 -20.06 -17.76 -8.09
C GLY A 472 -19.56 -16.49 -7.37
N ASP A 473 -19.33 -16.50 -6.04
CA ASP A 473 -18.89 -15.30 -5.30
C ASP A 473 -17.53 -14.77 -5.79
N LEU A 474 -16.61 -15.64 -6.23
CA LEU A 474 -15.31 -15.23 -6.81
C LEU A 474 -15.42 -14.68 -8.25
N ASP A 475 -16.52 -14.98 -8.94
CA ASP A 475 -16.78 -14.58 -10.32
C ASP A 475 -17.75 -13.39 -10.43
N SER A 476 -18.28 -12.93 -9.30
CA SER A 476 -19.14 -11.76 -9.19
C SER A 476 -18.37 -10.44 -9.35
N ASP A 477 -18.94 -9.48 -10.07
CA ASP A 477 -18.40 -8.10 -10.17
C ASP A 477 -18.42 -7.33 -8.84
N ARG A 478 -19.09 -7.87 -7.82
CA ARG A 478 -19.05 -7.38 -6.44
C ARG A 478 -17.87 -7.93 -5.63
N CYS A 479 -17.26 -9.03 -6.08
CA CYS A 479 -16.15 -9.71 -5.41
C CYS A 479 -15.00 -8.75 -5.12
N TRP A 480 -14.44 -8.80 -3.90
CA TRP A 480 -13.31 -7.96 -3.51
C TRP A 480 -12.14 -8.07 -4.49
N PHE A 481 -11.76 -9.29 -4.87
CA PHE A 481 -10.68 -9.57 -5.82
C PHE A 481 -10.88 -8.93 -7.20
N ARG A 482 -12.14 -8.71 -7.62
CA ARG A 482 -12.49 -8.19 -8.94
C ARG A 482 -12.68 -6.67 -8.97
N ARG A 483 -12.73 -5.94 -7.84
CA ARG A 483 -12.91 -4.47 -7.89
C ARG A 483 -11.61 -3.75 -8.29
N ALA A 484 -11.70 -2.73 -9.14
CA ALA A 484 -10.55 -1.93 -9.60
C ALA A 484 -9.85 -1.20 -8.43
N TRP A 485 -10.60 -0.43 -7.63
CA TRP A 485 -10.08 0.33 -6.50
C TRP A 485 -9.30 -0.54 -5.50
N THR A 486 -9.77 -1.76 -5.23
CA THR A 486 -9.12 -2.66 -4.26
C THR A 486 -7.71 -3.10 -4.63
N LEU A 487 -7.21 -2.81 -5.85
CA LEU A 487 -5.82 -3.06 -6.23
C LEU A 487 -4.82 -2.15 -5.48
N GLN A 488 -5.26 -1.00 -4.96
CA GLN A 488 -4.43 -0.17 -4.08
C GLN A 488 -4.74 -0.35 -2.58
N GLU A 489 -5.80 -1.10 -2.26
CA GLU A 489 -6.26 -1.33 -0.88
C GLU A 489 -5.64 -2.60 -0.24
N ILE A 490 -4.58 -3.16 -0.85
CA ILE A 490 -4.06 -4.50 -0.53
C ILE A 490 -3.22 -4.55 0.76
N GLY A 491 -2.53 -3.47 1.12
CA GLY A 491 -1.66 -3.42 2.30
C GLY A 491 -0.32 -4.15 2.17
N GLU A 492 0.54 -3.95 3.18
CA GLU A 492 1.74 -4.77 3.39
C GLU A 492 1.33 -6.05 4.12
N GLU A 493 0.77 -5.91 5.33
CA GLU A 493 0.12 -6.99 6.06
C GLU A 493 -1.40 -6.99 5.84
N ARG A 494 -2.04 -8.15 6.00
CA ARG A 494 -3.47 -8.37 5.78
C ARG A 494 -4.11 -9.16 6.91
N ILE A 495 -5.33 -8.80 7.27
CA ILE A 495 -6.25 -9.55 8.11
C ILE A 495 -7.53 -9.73 7.30
N ILE A 496 -8.06 -10.95 7.18
CA ILE A 496 -9.42 -11.16 6.66
C ILE A 496 -10.39 -11.04 7.82
N ALA A 497 -11.46 -10.28 7.63
CA ALA A 497 -12.44 -9.91 8.65
C ALA A 497 -13.77 -10.63 8.45
N GLY A 498 -14.60 -10.63 9.49
CA GLY A 498 -15.80 -11.46 9.56
C GLY A 498 -15.49 -12.95 9.79
N ASP A 499 -14.31 -13.27 10.33
CA ASP A 499 -13.85 -14.65 10.46
C ASP A 499 -14.71 -15.48 11.44
N THR A 500 -14.87 -16.78 11.15
CA THR A 500 -15.74 -17.69 11.90
C THR A 500 -15.05 -19.05 12.13
N PRO A 501 -15.27 -19.73 13.28
CA PRO A 501 -14.50 -20.92 13.67
C PRO A 501 -14.55 -22.12 12.70
N ASP A 502 -15.56 -22.16 11.83
CA ASP A 502 -15.75 -23.19 10.80
C ASP A 502 -15.67 -22.60 9.36
N GLY A 503 -15.15 -21.38 9.23
CA GLY A 503 -15.15 -20.58 8.00
C GLY A 503 -14.02 -20.92 6.99
N PRO A 504 -14.02 -20.29 5.80
CA PRO A 504 -13.14 -20.68 4.69
C PRO A 504 -11.62 -20.51 4.95
N LEU A 505 -11.24 -19.73 5.97
CA LEU A 505 -9.84 -19.56 6.39
C LEU A 505 -9.30 -20.74 7.21
N HIS A 506 -10.17 -21.52 7.84
CA HIS A 506 -9.78 -22.61 8.75
C HIS A 506 -9.88 -24.00 8.10
N ALA A 507 -10.40 -24.06 6.88
CA ALA A 507 -10.41 -25.27 6.07
C ALA A 507 -8.99 -25.80 5.84
N LYS A 508 -8.86 -27.12 5.71
CA LYS A 508 -7.57 -27.81 5.53
C LYS A 508 -7.45 -28.30 4.09
N PRO A 509 -6.25 -28.23 3.48
CA PRO A 509 -6.05 -28.80 2.16
C PRO A 509 -6.16 -30.33 2.24
N ILE A 510 -6.82 -30.92 1.24
CA ILE A 510 -7.04 -32.37 1.13
C ILE A 510 -5.79 -33.12 0.64
N ASP A 511 -4.83 -32.39 0.05
CA ASP A 511 -3.58 -32.96 -0.43
C ASP A 511 -2.38 -32.00 -0.33
N LYS A 512 -1.21 -32.49 -0.76
CA LYS A 512 0.08 -31.78 -0.79
C LYS A 512 0.20 -30.71 -1.90
N TYR A 513 -0.83 -30.52 -2.72
CA TYR A 513 -0.88 -29.53 -3.80
C TYR A 513 -1.70 -28.28 -3.40
N GLU A 514 -2.21 -28.25 -2.16
CA GLU A 514 -3.08 -27.19 -1.63
C GLU A 514 -4.44 -27.12 -2.35
N ASN A 515 -4.94 -28.28 -2.81
CA ASN A 515 -6.35 -28.47 -3.16
C ASN A 515 -7.21 -28.55 -1.87
N TYR A 516 -8.47 -28.16 -1.96
CA TYR A 516 -9.44 -28.17 -0.85
C TYR A 516 -10.71 -28.98 -1.23
N ASP A 517 -11.62 -29.19 -0.29
CA ASP A 517 -12.86 -29.97 -0.48
C ASP A 517 -13.77 -29.44 -1.60
N THR A 518 -13.65 -28.17 -1.98
CA THR A 518 -14.37 -27.56 -3.12
C THR A 518 -13.44 -26.79 -4.06
N GLU A 519 -13.83 -26.67 -5.33
CA GLU A 519 -13.10 -25.91 -6.34
C GLU A 519 -13.02 -24.42 -5.96
N ILE A 520 -14.13 -23.82 -5.53
CA ILE A 520 -14.18 -22.41 -5.15
C ILE A 520 -13.25 -22.09 -3.97
N LEU A 521 -13.13 -23.00 -2.99
CA LEU A 521 -12.23 -22.85 -1.85
C LEU A 521 -10.76 -22.97 -2.28
N THR A 522 -10.46 -23.85 -3.22
CA THR A 522 -9.13 -23.96 -3.86
C THR A 522 -8.78 -22.66 -4.60
N ARG A 523 -9.70 -22.16 -5.46
CA ARG A 523 -9.56 -20.90 -6.20
C ARG A 523 -9.39 -19.69 -5.28
N PHE A 524 -10.08 -19.65 -4.14
CA PHE A 524 -9.91 -18.60 -3.13
C PHE A 524 -8.49 -18.59 -2.55
N HIS A 525 -7.98 -19.74 -2.09
CA HIS A 525 -6.63 -19.84 -1.55
C HIS A 525 -5.54 -19.62 -2.62
N GLU A 526 -5.80 -19.90 -3.90
CA GLU A 526 -4.96 -19.46 -5.02
C GLU A 526 -4.93 -17.93 -5.19
N GLN A 527 -6.08 -17.27 -5.23
CA GLN A 527 -6.18 -15.81 -5.39
C GLN A 527 -5.50 -15.06 -4.23
N LEU A 528 -5.72 -15.52 -3.00
CA LEU A 528 -5.09 -14.95 -1.80
C LEU A 528 -3.56 -15.08 -1.84
N ARG A 529 -3.02 -16.22 -2.28
CA ARG A 529 -1.57 -16.42 -2.48
C ARG A 529 -1.01 -15.54 -3.60
N SER A 530 -1.73 -15.38 -4.72
CA SER A 530 -1.31 -14.52 -5.84
C SER A 530 -1.10 -13.07 -5.42
N ILE A 531 -2.09 -12.49 -4.73
CA ILE A 531 -2.04 -11.11 -4.24
C ILE A 531 -0.97 -10.91 -3.15
N SER A 532 -0.70 -11.93 -2.34
CA SER A 532 0.45 -11.93 -1.42
C SER A 532 1.78 -11.88 -2.20
N ALA A 533 1.94 -12.67 -3.26
CA ALA A 533 3.18 -12.74 -4.04
C ALA A 533 3.53 -11.45 -4.83
N VAL A 534 2.53 -10.69 -5.27
CA VAL A 534 2.74 -9.41 -5.99
C VAL A 534 3.19 -8.30 -5.03
N TYR A 535 2.64 -8.25 -3.80
CA TYR A 535 2.83 -7.12 -2.87
C TYR A 535 3.87 -7.34 -1.75
N HIS A 536 4.43 -8.54 -1.59
CA HIS A 536 5.46 -8.85 -0.58
C HIS A 536 6.87 -8.25 -0.87
N ARG A 537 6.94 -7.08 -1.52
CA ARG A 537 8.21 -6.35 -1.77
C ARG A 537 8.10 -4.92 -1.24
N ASN A 538 8.80 -4.70 -0.13
CA ASN A 538 8.84 -3.47 0.64
C ASN A 538 9.00 -2.24 -0.26
N TRP A 539 7.98 -1.38 -0.28
CA TRP A 539 7.93 -0.13 -1.06
C TRP A 539 9.17 0.75 -0.89
N TRP A 540 9.74 0.77 0.31
CA TRP A 540 10.88 1.62 0.67
C TRP A 540 12.26 1.01 0.33
N LEU A 541 12.36 -0.30 0.05
CA LEU A 541 13.63 -1.05 0.13
C LEU A 541 14.17 -1.59 -1.21
N SER A 542 13.86 -0.90 -2.31
CA SER A 542 14.34 -1.11 -3.69
C SER A 542 13.58 -2.11 -4.57
N VAL A 543 13.74 -1.89 -5.88
CA VAL A 543 13.06 -2.56 -7.01
C VAL A 543 11.60 -2.11 -7.15
N THR A 544 11.26 -1.62 -8.34
CA THR A 544 9.88 -1.29 -8.73
C THR A 544 8.96 -2.50 -8.54
N PRO A 545 7.70 -2.32 -8.08
CA PRO A 545 6.70 -3.38 -8.23
C PRO A 545 6.63 -3.69 -9.72
N LYS A 546 6.61 -4.98 -10.09
CA LYS A 546 6.69 -5.39 -11.50
C LYS A 546 5.44 -4.85 -12.21
N MET A 547 5.56 -3.74 -12.92
CA MET A 547 4.42 -2.95 -13.36
C MET A 547 3.45 -3.79 -14.21
N PHE A 548 3.96 -4.69 -15.05
CA PHE A 548 3.13 -5.55 -15.89
C PHE A 548 2.35 -6.63 -15.13
N GLU A 549 2.77 -7.04 -13.93
CA GLU A 549 1.94 -7.93 -13.08
C GLU A 549 0.80 -7.12 -12.44
N VAL A 550 1.06 -5.90 -11.96
CA VAL A 550 0.02 -4.96 -11.47
C VAL A 550 -0.99 -4.60 -12.58
N LEU A 551 -0.52 -4.31 -13.80
CA LEU A 551 -1.39 -4.07 -14.94
C LEU A 551 -2.18 -5.34 -15.34
N SER A 552 -1.59 -6.54 -15.22
CA SER A 552 -2.29 -7.81 -15.48
C SER A 552 -3.37 -8.10 -14.44
N GLU A 553 -3.19 -7.70 -13.18
CA GLU A 553 -4.23 -7.74 -12.16
C GLU A 553 -5.38 -6.78 -12.50
N MET A 554 -5.09 -5.59 -13.04
CA MET A 554 -6.12 -4.63 -13.48
C MET A 554 -6.90 -5.10 -14.73
N GLN A 555 -6.30 -5.92 -15.60
CA GLN A 555 -7.02 -6.55 -16.73
C GLN A 555 -8.26 -7.31 -16.26
N ASN A 556 -8.12 -8.09 -15.19
CA ASN A 556 -9.15 -8.98 -14.65
C ASN A 556 -10.19 -8.28 -13.75
N ARG A 557 -9.99 -6.99 -13.44
CA ARG A 557 -10.86 -6.22 -12.54
C ARG A 557 -12.01 -5.52 -13.27
N VAL A 558 -12.97 -5.01 -12.52
CA VAL A 558 -14.16 -4.27 -12.99
C VAL A 558 -14.38 -3.02 -12.14
N SER A 559 -15.16 -2.09 -12.66
CA SER A 559 -15.43 -0.80 -12.02
C SER A 559 -16.77 -0.23 -12.44
N THR A 560 -17.26 0.79 -11.70
CA THR A 560 -18.52 1.47 -12.03
C THR A 560 -18.27 2.60 -13.03
N ASN A 561 -17.25 3.43 -12.80
CA ASN A 561 -16.73 4.32 -13.83
C ASN A 561 -15.54 3.63 -14.51
N PRO A 562 -15.45 3.57 -15.85
CA PRO A 562 -14.26 3.05 -16.53
C PRO A 562 -12.94 3.71 -16.10
N VAL A 563 -12.95 5.01 -15.74
CA VAL A 563 -11.78 5.79 -15.28
C VAL A 563 -11.24 5.29 -13.94
N ASP A 564 -12.07 4.65 -13.10
CA ASP A 564 -11.66 3.97 -11.85
C ASP A 564 -10.48 3.00 -12.08
N LYS A 565 -10.40 2.37 -13.26
CA LYS A 565 -9.29 1.44 -13.57
C LYS A 565 -7.95 2.14 -13.75
N VAL A 566 -7.96 3.40 -14.19
CA VAL A 566 -6.75 4.22 -14.30
C VAL A 566 -6.42 4.84 -12.94
N ALA A 567 -7.43 5.37 -12.24
CA ALA A 567 -7.27 5.93 -10.89
C ALA A 567 -6.79 4.86 -9.87
N GLY A 568 -7.33 3.64 -9.96
CA GLY A 568 -6.93 2.48 -9.16
C GLY A 568 -5.48 2.00 -9.39
N LEU A 569 -4.84 2.44 -10.48
CA LEU A 569 -3.43 2.20 -10.76
C LEU A 569 -2.50 3.30 -10.21
N ALA A 570 -3.02 4.40 -9.66
CA ALA A 570 -2.20 5.52 -9.19
C ALA A 570 -1.09 5.07 -8.22
N PHE A 571 -1.44 4.63 -7.00
CA PHE A 571 -0.43 4.16 -6.04
C PHE A 571 0.32 2.90 -6.50
N PRO A 572 -0.32 1.85 -7.05
CA PRO A 572 0.39 0.66 -7.52
C PRO A 572 1.49 0.92 -8.56
N LEU A 573 1.45 2.06 -9.28
CA LEU A 573 2.45 2.46 -10.28
C LEU A 573 3.45 3.55 -9.82
N VAL A 574 3.61 3.75 -8.51
CA VAL A 574 4.66 4.59 -7.88
C VAL A 574 4.80 5.98 -8.55
N PRO A 575 3.81 6.88 -8.38
CA PRO A 575 3.75 8.13 -9.11
C PRO A 575 4.39 9.26 -8.32
N ILE A 576 5.17 10.11 -8.99
CA ILE A 576 5.85 11.26 -8.36
C ILE A 576 4.81 12.35 -8.02
N THR A 577 3.68 12.35 -8.73
CA THR A 577 2.53 13.24 -8.59
C THR A 577 1.29 12.47 -9.03
N ILE A 578 0.08 12.77 -8.58
CA ILE A 578 -1.14 12.07 -9.04
C ILE A 578 -1.98 13.00 -9.94
N PRO A 579 -2.47 12.58 -11.12
CA PRO A 579 -3.44 13.35 -11.91
C PRO A 579 -4.75 13.60 -11.14
N ALA A 580 -5.39 14.75 -11.31
CA ALA A 580 -6.70 14.98 -10.69
C ALA A 580 -7.78 14.09 -11.33
N TYR A 581 -8.47 13.28 -10.52
CA TYR A 581 -9.53 12.39 -10.98
C TYR A 581 -10.70 13.17 -11.61
N ARG A 582 -11.17 12.70 -12.77
CA ARG A 582 -12.21 13.32 -13.59
C ARG A 582 -13.08 12.24 -14.24
N GLU A 583 -14.33 12.13 -13.79
CA GLU A 583 -15.26 11.09 -14.25
C GLU A 583 -15.62 11.14 -15.74
N SER A 584 -15.43 12.29 -16.38
CA SER A 584 -15.72 12.57 -17.78
C SER A 584 -14.49 12.56 -18.70
N GLU A 585 -13.32 12.19 -18.19
CA GLU A 585 -12.07 12.11 -18.96
C GLU A 585 -12.02 10.85 -19.84
N SER A 586 -11.35 10.90 -20.99
CA SER A 586 -11.19 9.69 -21.81
C SER A 586 -10.15 8.76 -21.19
N LEU A 587 -10.33 7.46 -21.37
CA LEU A 587 -9.44 6.45 -20.80
C LEU A 587 -8.00 6.56 -21.30
N GLU A 588 -7.79 7.02 -22.53
CA GLU A 588 -6.44 7.24 -23.06
C GLU A 588 -5.82 8.53 -22.52
N ASP A 589 -6.61 9.59 -22.29
CA ASP A 589 -6.11 10.84 -21.70
C ASP A 589 -5.70 10.63 -20.24
N ALA A 590 -6.57 9.98 -19.44
CA ALA A 590 -6.27 9.61 -18.07
C ALA A 590 -5.04 8.69 -17.98
N TRP A 591 -4.92 7.70 -18.88
CA TRP A 591 -3.74 6.83 -18.96
C TRP A 591 -2.49 7.62 -19.37
N THR A 592 -2.61 8.56 -20.31
CA THR A 592 -1.52 9.44 -20.75
C THR A 592 -1.00 10.26 -19.59
N GLU A 593 -1.89 10.90 -18.81
CA GLU A 593 -1.47 11.68 -17.65
C GLU A 593 -0.89 10.81 -16.53
N LEU A 594 -1.40 9.59 -16.30
CA LEU A 594 -0.77 8.65 -15.37
C LEU A 594 0.64 8.24 -15.83
N VAL A 595 0.87 8.05 -17.14
CA VAL A 595 2.21 7.77 -17.68
C VAL A 595 3.13 9.00 -17.61
N ASN A 596 2.61 10.22 -17.80
CA ASN A 596 3.34 11.46 -17.54
C ASN A 596 3.62 11.69 -16.04
N ALA A 597 2.96 10.95 -15.15
CA ALA A 597 3.02 11.13 -13.70
C ALA A 597 3.77 10.01 -12.93
N MET A 598 3.85 8.80 -13.49
CA MET A 598 4.60 7.67 -12.92
C MET A 598 6.11 7.92 -12.87
N SER A 599 6.83 7.11 -12.06
CA SER A 599 8.29 7.18 -11.97
C SER A 599 8.98 7.01 -13.34
N VAL A 600 10.16 7.64 -13.50
CA VAL A 600 10.97 7.52 -14.74
C VAL A 600 11.35 6.07 -15.08
N ARG A 601 11.43 5.20 -14.06
CA ARG A 601 11.73 3.77 -14.22
C ARG A 601 10.54 2.99 -14.77
N ASN A 602 9.31 3.31 -14.32
CA ASN A 602 8.09 2.68 -14.83
C ASN A 602 7.82 3.09 -16.29
N ARG A 603 8.06 4.36 -16.67
CA ARG A 603 8.12 4.74 -18.09
C ARG A 603 9.21 3.98 -18.85
N GLY A 604 10.37 3.76 -18.23
CA GLY A 604 11.44 2.91 -18.77
C GLY A 604 10.99 1.47 -19.04
N GLU A 605 10.26 0.84 -18.12
CA GLU A 605 9.67 -0.50 -18.32
C GLU A 605 8.65 -0.51 -19.47
N LEU A 606 7.78 0.51 -19.61
CA LEU A 606 6.87 0.64 -20.77
C LEU A 606 7.65 0.71 -22.09
N PHE A 607 8.72 1.50 -22.12
CA PHE A 607 9.53 1.70 -23.32
C PHE A 607 10.33 0.45 -23.71
N PHE A 608 11.06 -0.15 -22.76
CA PHE A 608 12.01 -1.24 -23.02
C PHE A 608 11.40 -2.64 -23.04
N TRP A 609 10.24 -2.87 -22.41
CA TRP A 609 9.70 -4.23 -22.22
C TRP A 609 8.38 -4.48 -22.94
N TYR A 610 7.52 -3.47 -23.13
CA TYR A 610 6.29 -3.65 -23.92
C TYR A 610 6.65 -3.91 -25.39
N HIS A 611 6.03 -4.95 -25.98
CA HIS A 611 6.56 -5.63 -27.17
C HIS A 611 6.34 -4.91 -28.51
N GLY A 612 5.29 -4.10 -28.63
CA GLY A 612 4.97 -3.34 -29.84
C GLY A 612 4.98 -1.83 -29.61
N PRO A 613 4.62 -1.04 -30.64
CA PRO A 613 4.36 0.38 -30.52
C PRO A 613 2.89 0.66 -30.16
N GLY A 614 2.62 1.83 -29.59
CA GLY A 614 1.26 2.30 -29.35
C GLY A 614 0.47 2.61 -30.64
N ASP A 615 -0.85 2.44 -30.57
CA ASP A 615 -1.80 2.73 -31.65
C ASP A 615 -2.47 4.12 -31.53
N THR A 616 -2.59 4.67 -30.31
CA THR A 616 -3.22 5.97 -29.98
C THR A 616 -2.33 7.19 -30.29
N GLY A 617 -1.65 7.19 -31.44
CA GLY A 617 -0.70 8.24 -31.81
C GLY A 617 0.70 8.00 -31.26
N THR A 618 0.86 8.05 -29.93
CA THR A 618 2.17 7.81 -29.27
C THR A 618 2.70 6.39 -29.55
N LYS A 619 3.97 6.24 -29.92
CA LYS A 619 4.57 4.95 -30.33
C LYS A 619 5.44 4.30 -29.26
N TRP A 620 6.14 5.06 -28.43
CA TRP A 620 7.10 4.51 -27.47
C TRP A 620 6.46 3.66 -26.33
N ARG A 621 5.22 3.98 -25.95
CA ARG A 621 4.43 3.30 -24.91
C ARG A 621 3.18 2.61 -25.50
N PRO A 622 2.58 1.64 -24.79
CA PRO A 622 1.23 1.17 -25.14
C PRO A 622 0.14 2.21 -24.85
N SER A 623 -0.96 2.09 -25.59
CA SER A 623 -2.26 2.70 -25.27
C SER A 623 -2.95 1.98 -24.12
N TRP A 624 -3.99 2.59 -23.55
CA TRP A 624 -4.85 1.94 -22.55
C TRP A 624 -5.53 0.70 -23.11
N GLU A 625 -6.02 0.74 -24.35
CA GLU A 625 -6.60 -0.45 -24.99
C GLU A 625 -5.57 -1.57 -25.15
N GLN A 626 -4.32 -1.24 -25.50
CA GLN A 626 -3.24 -2.21 -25.56
C GLN A 626 -2.89 -2.80 -24.19
N VAL A 627 -2.85 -1.98 -23.15
CA VAL A 627 -2.64 -2.42 -21.76
C VAL A 627 -3.75 -3.36 -21.30
N MET A 628 -5.01 -3.08 -21.68
CA MET A 628 -6.17 -3.83 -21.18
C MET A 628 -6.55 -5.06 -22.00
N LYS A 629 -6.19 -5.13 -23.29
CA LYS A 629 -6.62 -6.21 -24.21
C LYS A 629 -5.51 -7.08 -24.80
N LYS A 630 -4.22 -6.79 -24.53
CA LYS A 630 -3.10 -7.58 -25.09
C LYS A 630 -2.35 -8.32 -23.97
N PRO A 631 -1.74 -9.49 -24.26
CA PRO A 631 -0.82 -10.13 -23.32
C PRO A 631 0.34 -9.20 -22.96
N LEU A 632 0.58 -9.08 -21.65
CA LEU A 632 1.63 -8.22 -21.09
C LEU A 632 2.95 -9.00 -20.89
N PRO A 633 4.09 -8.29 -20.81
CA PRO A 633 5.38 -8.86 -20.38
C PRO A 633 5.30 -9.56 -19.01
N VAL A 634 5.86 -10.77 -18.90
CA VAL A 634 5.90 -11.55 -17.65
C VAL A 634 7.36 -11.78 -17.21
N GLY A 635 7.62 -11.67 -15.90
CA GLY A 635 8.86 -12.17 -15.28
C GLY A 635 10.16 -11.47 -15.72
N GLN A 636 10.11 -10.17 -16.02
CA GLN A 636 11.29 -9.39 -16.41
C GLN A 636 11.99 -8.74 -15.20
N TYR A 637 13.27 -8.42 -15.35
CA TYR A 637 14.15 -7.97 -14.26
C TYR A 637 14.37 -6.46 -14.32
N TYR A 638 14.06 -5.76 -13.22
CA TYR A 638 14.34 -4.34 -12.90
C TYR A 638 14.94 -3.48 -14.04
N SER A 639 14.16 -2.51 -14.52
CA SER A 639 14.67 -1.52 -15.46
C SER A 639 15.50 -0.46 -14.71
N GLY A 640 16.81 -0.45 -14.97
CA GLY A 640 17.67 0.70 -14.67
C GLY A 640 17.48 1.87 -15.64
N MET A 641 16.71 1.69 -16.72
CA MET A 641 16.50 2.71 -17.75
C MET A 641 15.46 3.73 -17.28
N ALA A 642 15.80 5.01 -17.38
CA ALA A 642 14.90 6.13 -17.09
C ALA A 642 14.35 6.73 -18.40
N VAL A 643 13.03 6.88 -18.49
CA VAL A 643 12.39 7.73 -19.49
C VAL A 643 11.85 8.97 -18.79
N HIS A 644 12.34 10.11 -19.22
CA HIS A 644 12.04 11.42 -18.67
C HIS A 644 10.86 12.04 -19.42
N TRP A 645 10.12 12.92 -18.74
CA TRP A 645 9.04 13.71 -19.34
C TRP A 645 9.31 15.17 -19.01
N ASP A 646 9.36 15.99 -20.06
CA ASP A 646 9.46 17.44 -19.98
C ASP A 646 8.04 18.02 -19.99
N ARG A 647 7.69 18.85 -19.00
CA ARG A 647 6.35 19.43 -18.89
C ARG A 647 6.13 20.60 -19.86
N GLU A 648 7.17 21.35 -20.17
CA GLU A 648 7.07 22.60 -20.95
C GLU A 648 6.99 22.29 -22.44
N MET A 649 7.79 21.33 -22.91
CA MET A 649 7.71 20.80 -24.28
C MET A 649 6.62 19.72 -24.44
N ASN A 650 6.16 19.11 -23.34
CA ASN A 650 5.39 17.86 -23.30
C ASN A 650 6.10 16.64 -23.94
N ASP A 651 7.42 16.74 -24.18
CA ASP A 651 8.23 15.69 -24.78
C ASP A 651 8.62 14.62 -23.76
N ASN A 652 8.45 13.34 -24.14
CA ASN A 652 9.11 12.24 -23.45
C ASN A 652 10.49 12.01 -24.09
N TRP A 653 11.52 11.68 -23.30
CA TRP A 653 12.86 11.43 -23.84
C TRP A 653 13.63 10.35 -23.09
N PHE A 654 14.55 9.70 -23.81
CA PHE A 654 15.51 8.73 -23.31
C PHE A 654 16.93 9.17 -23.66
N GLU A 655 17.86 8.99 -22.72
CA GLU A 655 19.29 9.20 -22.92
C GLU A 655 20.06 7.93 -22.54
N GLY A 656 21.02 7.54 -23.39
CA GLY A 656 21.81 6.33 -23.18
C GLY A 656 22.41 5.78 -24.48
N SER A 657 22.85 4.53 -24.44
CA SER A 657 23.56 3.88 -25.55
C SER A 657 22.68 3.72 -26.80
N CYS A 658 23.12 4.32 -27.89
CA CYS A 658 22.48 4.33 -29.20
C CYS A 658 23.43 3.74 -30.26
N ILE A 659 22.85 3.01 -31.22
CA ILE A 659 23.54 2.50 -32.43
C ILE A 659 22.64 2.79 -33.63
N GLU A 660 23.00 3.79 -34.43
CA GLU A 660 22.08 4.42 -35.41
C GLU A 660 21.76 3.56 -36.64
N LYS A 661 22.67 2.65 -37.03
CA LYS A 661 22.58 1.85 -38.27
C LYS A 661 22.95 0.39 -38.02
N VAL A 662 21.95 -0.42 -37.73
CA VAL A 662 22.07 -1.89 -37.65
C VAL A 662 21.11 -2.54 -38.63
N PHE A 663 21.45 -3.70 -39.18
CA PHE A 663 20.52 -4.52 -39.96
C PHE A 663 19.98 -5.68 -39.12
N VAL A 664 18.65 -5.83 -39.06
CA VAL A 664 17.98 -6.88 -38.29
C VAL A 664 17.32 -7.87 -39.26
N ARG A 665 17.53 -9.18 -39.05
CA ARG A 665 16.88 -10.24 -39.84
C ARG A 665 16.48 -11.46 -39.00
N GLY A 666 15.62 -12.32 -39.55
CA GLY A 666 15.07 -13.53 -38.92
C GLY A 666 13.90 -13.30 -37.97
N LEU A 667 13.42 -12.05 -37.82
CA LEU A 667 12.32 -11.68 -36.92
C LEU A 667 11.09 -11.11 -37.66
N ALA A 668 11.08 -11.09 -38.99
CA ALA A 668 9.98 -10.54 -39.78
C ALA A 668 8.68 -11.36 -39.66
N ALA A 669 8.79 -12.69 -39.57
CA ALA A 669 7.64 -13.54 -39.33
C ALA A 669 7.11 -13.38 -37.90
N GLY A 670 5.85 -12.96 -37.77
CA GLY A 670 5.07 -13.17 -36.57
C GLY A 670 4.83 -14.68 -36.38
N SER A 671 4.89 -15.18 -35.15
CA SER A 671 4.74 -16.62 -34.90
C SER A 671 3.42 -16.97 -34.23
N VAL A 672 2.70 -17.92 -34.84
CA VAL A 672 1.49 -18.52 -34.27
C VAL A 672 1.85 -19.35 -33.03
N GLU A 673 2.91 -20.15 -33.11
CA GLU A 673 3.25 -21.21 -32.13
C GLU A 673 4.46 -20.90 -31.23
N LYS A 674 5.48 -20.16 -31.72
CA LYS A 674 6.75 -20.01 -31.00
C LYS A 674 6.80 -18.73 -30.18
N VAL A 675 6.66 -18.87 -28.86
CA VAL A 675 6.87 -17.80 -27.86
C VAL A 675 8.27 -17.18 -27.97
N LYS A 676 9.27 -17.93 -28.42
CA LYS A 676 10.66 -17.47 -28.60
C LYS A 676 11.07 -17.51 -30.08
N ARG A 677 11.24 -16.35 -30.69
CA ARG A 677 11.83 -16.18 -32.03
C ARG A 677 13.32 -15.83 -31.89
N ARG A 678 14.13 -16.22 -32.87
CA ARG A 678 15.58 -15.93 -32.94
C ARG A 678 15.89 -15.23 -34.25
N GLY A 679 16.68 -14.17 -34.20
CA GLY A 679 17.16 -13.45 -35.37
C GLY A 679 18.67 -13.23 -35.33
N LYS A 680 19.15 -12.49 -36.32
CA LYS A 680 20.52 -11.96 -36.37
C LYS A 680 20.48 -10.44 -36.44
N LEU A 681 21.37 -9.82 -35.67
CA LEU A 681 21.69 -8.40 -35.68
C LEU A 681 23.05 -8.25 -36.37
N ILE A 682 23.16 -7.41 -37.40
CA ILE A 682 24.41 -7.19 -38.16
C ILE A 682 24.77 -5.72 -38.09
N ILE A 683 26.02 -5.44 -37.73
CA ILE A 683 26.52 -4.07 -37.51
C ILE A 683 27.90 -3.94 -38.16
N LYS A 684 28.21 -2.78 -38.74
CA LYS A 684 29.55 -2.47 -39.25
C LYS A 684 30.33 -1.67 -38.23
N ASP A 685 31.59 -2.04 -38.00
CA ASP A 685 32.51 -1.24 -37.19
C ASP A 685 33.11 -0.06 -37.99
N ALA A 686 33.96 0.73 -37.33
CA ALA A 686 34.62 1.89 -37.95
C ALA A 686 35.56 1.53 -39.12
N ASN A 687 35.98 0.26 -39.24
CA ASN A 687 36.77 -0.25 -40.36
C ASN A 687 35.89 -0.85 -41.48
N GLY A 688 34.56 -0.82 -41.32
CA GLY A 688 33.59 -1.40 -42.23
C GLY A 688 33.39 -2.92 -42.09
N ALA A 689 34.03 -3.57 -41.12
CA ALA A 689 33.90 -5.01 -40.92
C ALA A 689 32.53 -5.38 -40.32
N GLU A 690 31.90 -6.44 -40.83
CA GLU A 690 30.57 -6.87 -40.41
C GLU A 690 30.62 -7.82 -39.20
N HIS A 691 30.03 -7.37 -38.09
CA HIS A 691 29.85 -8.14 -36.87
C HIS A 691 28.41 -8.61 -36.76
N THR A 692 28.21 -9.94 -36.72
CA THR A 692 26.89 -10.56 -36.50
C THR A 692 26.70 -10.94 -35.04
N PHE A 693 25.48 -10.77 -34.53
CA PHE A 693 25.05 -11.10 -33.17
C PHE A 693 23.75 -11.91 -33.17
N ASP A 694 23.56 -12.75 -32.14
CA ASP A 694 22.33 -13.50 -31.88
C ASP A 694 21.34 -12.68 -31.02
N ILE A 695 20.12 -12.49 -31.55
CA ILE A 695 19.04 -11.74 -30.90
C ILE A 695 17.79 -12.62 -30.71
N ILE A 696 17.02 -12.32 -29.66
CA ILE A 696 15.86 -13.11 -29.23
C ILE A 696 14.65 -12.19 -29.03
N ALA A 697 13.52 -12.50 -29.68
CA ALA A 697 12.24 -11.85 -29.40
C ALA A 697 11.30 -12.83 -28.67
N ARG A 698 10.74 -12.42 -27.52
CA ARG A 698 9.84 -13.24 -26.68
C ARG A 698 8.34 -12.96 -26.86
N HIS A 699 7.99 -12.34 -27.97
CA HIS A 699 6.66 -11.87 -28.29
C HIS A 699 6.32 -12.17 -29.75
N LYS A 700 5.02 -12.13 -30.06
CA LYS A 700 4.50 -12.41 -31.42
C LYS A 700 4.66 -11.23 -32.39
N PHE A 701 4.78 -10.00 -31.88
CA PHE A 701 4.88 -8.78 -32.70
C PHE A 701 6.08 -8.83 -33.69
N PRO A 702 5.87 -8.69 -35.00
CA PRO A 702 6.92 -8.86 -36.01
C PRO A 702 7.96 -7.74 -35.99
N ILE A 703 9.18 -8.04 -36.44
CA ILE A 703 10.24 -7.04 -36.66
C ILE A 703 10.74 -7.24 -38.09
N PRO A 704 10.25 -6.46 -39.08
CA PRO A 704 10.62 -6.59 -40.49
C PRO A 704 12.14 -6.59 -40.72
N GLU A 705 12.60 -7.20 -41.81
CA GLU A 705 14.03 -7.16 -42.15
C GLU A 705 14.39 -5.81 -42.78
N ASP A 706 15.07 -4.96 -42.02
CA ASP A 706 15.32 -3.55 -42.37
C ASP A 706 16.55 -3.02 -41.58
N ILE A 707 16.99 -1.81 -41.93
CA ILE A 707 17.97 -1.04 -41.16
C ILE A 707 17.26 -0.22 -40.08
N TYR A 708 17.74 -0.33 -38.85
CA TYR A 708 17.16 0.32 -37.67
C TYR A 708 18.21 1.06 -36.85
N THR A 709 17.72 1.93 -35.98
CA THR A 709 18.44 2.42 -34.80
C THR A 709 18.10 1.55 -33.60
N LEU A 710 19.10 1.22 -32.77
CA LEU A 710 18.90 0.59 -31.46
C LEU A 710 19.12 1.59 -30.33
N LEU A 711 18.29 1.50 -29.30
CA LEU A 711 18.49 2.16 -28.01
C LEU A 711 18.62 1.11 -26.89
N GLY A 712 19.55 1.35 -25.96
CA GLY A 712 19.96 0.42 -24.93
C GLY A 712 20.59 1.12 -23.71
N MET A 713 20.65 0.37 -22.61
CA MET A 713 21.30 0.77 -21.37
C MET A 713 22.84 0.68 -21.44
N ASP A 714 23.57 1.64 -20.86
CA ASP A 714 24.95 1.36 -20.42
C ASP A 714 24.99 0.86 -18.97
N VAL A 715 25.92 -0.04 -18.68
CA VAL A 715 25.88 -0.95 -17.54
C VAL A 715 26.70 -0.38 -16.37
N PHE A 716 26.08 0.50 -15.60
CA PHE A 716 26.61 0.96 -14.32
C PHE A 716 26.63 -0.19 -13.29
N GLY A 717 27.79 -0.83 -13.14
CA GLY A 717 28.23 -1.61 -11.98
C GLY A 717 27.56 -2.98 -11.72
N LEU A 718 26.25 -3.12 -11.91
CA LEU A 718 25.49 -4.28 -11.46
C LEU A 718 25.68 -5.50 -12.38
N ARG A 719 26.56 -6.43 -11.95
CA ARG A 719 26.84 -7.73 -12.60
C ARG A 719 25.66 -8.74 -12.53
N LEU A 720 24.41 -8.28 -12.38
CA LEU A 720 23.28 -9.08 -11.91
C LEU A 720 22.16 -9.31 -12.94
N ILE A 721 22.22 -8.71 -14.13
CA ILE A 721 21.17 -8.84 -15.17
C ILE A 721 21.71 -9.69 -16.34
N PRO A 722 21.37 -11.00 -16.44
CA PRO A 722 22.00 -11.94 -17.37
C PRO A 722 21.48 -11.88 -18.83
N LYS A 723 20.72 -10.82 -19.17
CA LYS A 723 20.17 -10.53 -20.51
C LYS A 723 19.95 -9.03 -20.62
N GLN A 724 20.23 -8.44 -21.78
CA GLN A 724 19.95 -7.02 -22.03
C GLN A 724 18.80 -6.86 -23.02
N CYS A 725 17.78 -6.06 -22.65
CA CYS A 725 16.74 -5.61 -23.57
C CYS A 725 17.21 -4.39 -24.36
N TRP A 726 16.87 -4.36 -25.65
CA TRP A 726 17.13 -3.28 -26.60
C TRP A 726 15.81 -2.88 -27.25
N VAL A 727 15.57 -1.58 -27.39
CA VAL A 727 14.48 -1.06 -28.24
C VAL A 727 15.02 -0.95 -29.66
N VAL A 728 14.26 -1.47 -30.63
CA VAL A 728 14.52 -1.30 -32.05
C VAL A 728 13.50 -0.33 -32.64
N GLY A 729 13.97 0.62 -33.44
CA GLY A 729 13.15 1.71 -33.96
C GLY A 729 13.86 2.50 -35.06
N ARG A 730 13.30 3.65 -35.39
CA ARG A 730 13.82 4.56 -36.42
C ARG A 730 14.09 5.93 -35.82
N ARG A 731 15.33 6.40 -35.88
CA ARG A 731 15.67 7.79 -35.58
C ARG A 731 15.31 8.64 -36.81
N LEU A 732 14.50 9.67 -36.60
CA LEU A 732 14.07 10.63 -37.61
C LEU A 732 15.03 11.83 -37.64
N SER A 733 14.66 12.90 -38.35
CA SER A 733 15.26 14.21 -38.09
C SER A 733 14.96 14.68 -36.66
N ASP A 734 15.70 15.68 -36.19
CA ASP A 734 15.36 16.43 -34.98
C ASP A 734 15.33 15.55 -33.71
N GLU A 735 16.26 14.59 -33.63
CA GLU A 735 16.49 13.64 -32.52
C GLU A 735 15.32 12.72 -32.14
N LYS A 736 14.22 12.74 -32.90
CA LYS A 736 13.03 11.93 -32.63
C LYS A 736 13.26 10.45 -32.92
N PHE A 737 12.67 9.57 -32.11
CA PHE A 737 12.80 8.13 -32.22
C PHE A 737 11.43 7.45 -32.22
N GLU A 738 11.08 6.82 -33.34
CA GLU A 738 9.89 5.98 -33.47
C GLU A 738 10.21 4.55 -33.01
N LYS A 739 9.59 4.09 -31.93
CA LYS A 739 9.68 2.69 -31.49
C LYS A 739 9.01 1.77 -32.50
N MET A 740 9.67 0.68 -32.87
CA MET A 740 9.09 -0.39 -33.68
C MET A 740 8.82 -1.66 -32.85
N SER A 741 9.76 -2.07 -32.00
CA SER A 741 9.67 -3.30 -31.18
C SER A 741 10.78 -3.31 -30.13
N VAL A 742 10.88 -4.38 -29.34
CA VAL A 742 12.02 -4.68 -28.46
C VAL A 742 12.65 -6.04 -28.79
N PHE A 743 13.87 -6.33 -28.32
CA PHE A 743 14.45 -7.68 -28.30
C PHE A 743 15.50 -7.87 -27.18
N GLU A 744 15.82 -9.13 -26.84
CA GLU A 744 16.88 -9.52 -25.92
C GLU A 744 18.19 -9.86 -26.65
N MET A 745 19.32 -9.48 -26.06
CA MET A 745 20.64 -10.08 -26.27
C MET A 745 21.08 -10.83 -25.00
N VAL A 746 21.81 -11.94 -25.18
CA VAL A 746 22.43 -12.69 -24.07
C VAL A 746 23.78 -12.07 -23.69
N ASP A 747 24.20 -12.27 -22.44
CA ASP A 747 25.44 -11.74 -21.85
C ASP A 747 26.67 -11.74 -22.76
N ASP A 748 27.00 -12.86 -23.42
CA ASP A 748 28.23 -12.96 -24.22
C ASP A 748 28.15 -12.20 -25.56
N GLU A 749 26.94 -12.03 -26.09
CA GLU A 749 26.66 -11.17 -27.24
C GLU A 749 26.79 -9.70 -26.83
N VAL A 750 26.27 -9.32 -25.66
CA VAL A 750 26.42 -7.97 -25.06
C VAL A 750 27.89 -7.65 -24.79
N ARG A 751 28.65 -8.60 -24.22
CA ARG A 751 30.10 -8.48 -23.98
C ARG A 751 30.89 -8.40 -25.29
N ARG A 752 30.45 -9.06 -26.38
CA ARG A 752 31.07 -8.89 -27.70
C ARG A 752 30.73 -7.53 -28.31
N LEU A 753 29.49 -7.06 -28.20
CA LEU A 753 29.05 -5.76 -28.71
C LEU A 753 29.80 -4.60 -28.04
N LYS A 754 29.88 -4.59 -26.70
CA LYS A 754 30.62 -3.59 -25.92
C LYS A 754 32.11 -3.51 -26.29
N ARG A 755 32.75 -4.62 -26.68
CA ARG A 755 34.16 -4.64 -27.11
C ARG A 755 34.39 -3.89 -28.43
N LEU A 756 33.37 -3.67 -29.26
CA LEU A 756 33.49 -2.89 -30.50
C LEU A 756 33.49 -1.37 -30.25
N ARG A 757 33.05 -0.90 -29.08
CA ARG A 757 32.98 0.54 -28.71
C ARG A 757 32.21 1.42 -29.72
N ILE A 758 31.21 0.85 -30.40
CA ILE A 758 30.38 1.52 -31.41
C ILE A 758 29.12 2.21 -30.86
N THR A 759 28.78 1.94 -29.59
CA THR A 759 27.70 2.63 -28.86
C THR A 759 28.10 4.06 -28.57
N LYS A 760 27.25 5.02 -28.94
CA LYS A 760 27.35 6.42 -28.51
C LYS A 760 26.24 6.73 -27.52
N GLU A 761 26.48 7.65 -26.58
CA GLU A 761 25.37 8.22 -25.82
C GLU A 761 24.67 9.29 -26.67
N HIS A 762 23.34 9.25 -26.69
CA HIS A 762 22.49 10.21 -27.37
C HIS A 762 21.20 10.43 -26.58
N ARG A 763 20.76 11.67 -26.47
CA ARG A 763 19.37 12.02 -26.15
C ARG A 763 18.48 11.71 -27.36
N ASN A 764 17.29 11.20 -27.11
CA ASN A 764 16.30 10.84 -28.12
C ASN A 764 14.91 11.24 -27.63
N ILE A 765 14.20 12.04 -28.42
CA ILE A 765 12.81 12.42 -28.14
C ILE A 765 11.92 11.25 -28.57
N LEU A 766 11.13 10.71 -27.65
CA LEU A 766 10.30 9.53 -27.87
C LEU A 766 8.91 9.95 -28.36
N ILE A 767 8.57 9.55 -29.58
CA ILE A 767 7.24 9.76 -30.18
C ILE A 767 6.31 8.56 -29.99
#